data_AF-A0A8J4JVB4-F1
#
_entry.id   AF-A0A8J4JVB4-F1
#
_cell.length_a   1.000
_cell.length_b   1.000
_cell.length_c   1.000
_cell.angle_alpha   90.00
_cell.angle_beta   90.00
_cell.angle_gamma   90.00
#
_symmetry.space_group_name_H-M   'P 1'
#
loop_
_entity.id
_entity.type
_entity.pdbx_description
1 polymer ?
#
loop_
_entity_poly.entity_id
_entity_poly.type
_entity_poly.pdbx_seq_one_letter_code
_entity_poly.pdbx_strand_id
1 'polypeptide(L)'
;ASFTISLRTVDNITVMIKLRPGVSPSCQIRVKNVIGSELKITPGENVTFTFTCSTPEKYFIMEIQKNIDCVSGPCPFGDVHLYPPGLPRLNRTFIWDVKASTKAGLELKFSTPWLRQIEPGETCPDVVSYNIDSCIDTATVNIGTFCRNGSVSRIKLLGGVIMSLYLPWDSPLTTSGFNIANRASIKRLCIIESILKGESSITLMSPNYPLGFPEDELMTWQFVIPSNMRASVFFHNYSLSNCERKEERVEYYLPGSFSNPEVFKLSDSQPANIAGSFNLSLQGCDQDAQNPGILRLLFQVVVQHPQVDENVTHLVDLSKEWNMTVTIHFEGWPSRIPLMSEPICLICKNPRTCDRVLTLVSGAVYKISFLCKDLSRLRITAEKGISCVDIRWCQRKIYSLLVPKVITQLPIRLHKFIWKLLAPDLINIEITSPSLKLQQHVPEQRCNTSYSYSIVSATPETELNVGVFCPGGSIEKIQMRNNITISLKTFGKGFLNESNHQDLKMSFVPHIKDECTFTVSPDPKAKVYLQTPNWPYGLPPYVSISWYVVVPSKQVAHLGFSKDRMGIACETGRAYVNIKEETLGAEETVRREDELLPKPRNMYHDFWVNVSNCKPVDKTQLTLQFWVTFADKQIDLGVIIAVVAGAGVLMAIGLTVCCVKKKKKKSQNPMVGVYNPNVNTQVPGKQGLFTKGRKKNESHVYAVIDDAVVYGHLLKESNGSVAPEVDVYRPFDGPIGSLPPSPPPFSFRKDIKRSPNTEEPLPLTDTDHDTYTFAHQKSGQSEDSGDTNEKNNADTSTSLLENKEQDDLVE
;
A
#
# COMPACT_ATOMS: atom_id res chain seq x y z
N ALA A 1 49.53 -32.43 28.90
CA ALA A 1 48.76 -33.20 29.91
C ALA A 1 48.49 -34.61 29.38
N SER A 2 48.27 -35.58 30.27
CA SER A 2 47.79 -36.92 29.91
C SER A 2 46.28 -36.99 30.12
N PHE A 3 45.58 -37.69 29.24
CA PHE A 3 44.13 -37.90 29.30
C PHE A 3 43.84 -39.39 29.28
N THR A 4 42.86 -39.82 30.07
CA THR A 4 42.42 -41.22 30.14
C THR A 4 40.92 -41.26 29.90
N ILE A 5 40.48 -42.00 28.89
CA ILE A 5 39.07 -42.21 28.58
C ILE A 5 38.79 -43.71 28.75
N SER A 6 37.82 -44.03 29.60
CA SER A 6 37.36 -45.39 29.86
C SER A 6 35.87 -45.49 29.52
N LEU A 7 35.52 -46.32 28.55
CA LEU A 7 34.15 -46.52 28.08
C LEU A 7 33.65 -47.89 28.57
N ARG A 8 32.44 -47.98 29.12
CA ARG A 8 31.85 -49.29 29.49
C ARG A 8 31.20 -49.88 28.25
N THR A 9 31.26 -51.19 28.08
CA THR A 9 30.57 -51.90 26.99
C THR A 9 29.05 -51.64 27.01
N VAL A 10 28.47 -51.55 28.22
CA VAL A 10 27.04 -51.27 28.46
C VAL A 10 26.63 -49.86 28.01
N ASP A 11 27.54 -48.89 27.97
CA ASP A 11 27.20 -47.51 27.59
C ASP A 11 26.92 -47.37 26.08
N ASN A 12 27.45 -48.30 25.27
CA ASN A 12 27.42 -48.31 23.79
C ASN A 12 27.87 -46.98 23.16
N ILE A 13 29.05 -46.50 23.59
CA ILE A 13 29.65 -45.23 23.16
C ILE A 13 30.95 -45.47 22.40
N THR A 14 31.14 -44.72 21.31
CA THR A 14 32.41 -44.58 20.60
C THR A 14 32.87 -43.13 20.71
N VAL A 15 34.15 -42.92 21.06
CA VAL A 15 34.79 -41.59 21.03
C VAL A 15 35.81 -41.57 19.89
N MET A 16 35.74 -40.54 19.05
CA MET A 16 36.65 -40.35 17.93
C MET A 16 37.26 -38.95 17.98
N ILE A 17 38.58 -38.88 18.08
CA ILE A 17 39.36 -37.63 18.03
C ILE A 17 40.08 -37.60 16.69
N LYS A 18 39.77 -36.64 15.83
CA LYS A 18 40.33 -36.53 14.48
C LYS A 18 40.82 -35.12 14.18
N LEU A 19 41.79 -35.01 13.27
CA LEU A 19 42.32 -33.72 12.84
C LEU A 19 41.21 -32.89 12.16
N ARG A 20 41.18 -31.58 12.45
CA ARG A 20 40.24 -30.64 11.81
C ARG A 20 40.54 -30.56 10.30
N PRO A 21 39.52 -30.61 9.42
CA PRO A 21 39.70 -30.43 7.98
C PRO A 21 40.50 -29.17 7.64
N GLY A 22 41.46 -29.29 6.70
CA GLY A 22 42.28 -28.18 6.23
C GLY A 22 43.44 -27.75 7.15
N VAL A 23 43.66 -28.41 8.29
CA VAL A 23 44.77 -28.10 9.21
C VAL A 23 45.96 -29.04 8.98
N SER A 24 47.20 -28.52 9.09
CA SER A 24 48.42 -29.34 8.95
C SER A 24 48.68 -30.21 10.18
N PRO A 25 49.26 -31.42 10.03
CA PRO A 25 49.50 -32.37 11.13
C PRO A 25 50.73 -32.01 12.00
N SER A 26 50.83 -30.74 12.39
CA SER A 26 51.88 -30.21 13.30
C SER A 26 51.60 -30.50 14.78
N CYS A 27 50.40 -30.99 15.12
CA CYS A 27 50.10 -31.63 16.39
C CYS A 27 49.60 -33.07 16.14
N GLN A 28 49.95 -33.98 17.04
CA GLN A 28 49.69 -35.41 16.92
C GLN A 28 49.21 -36.00 18.26
N ILE A 29 48.47 -37.10 18.18
CA ILE A 29 48.01 -37.89 19.34
C ILE A 29 49.03 -39.01 19.58
N ARG A 30 49.50 -39.17 20.82
CA ARG A 30 50.42 -40.23 21.23
C ARG A 30 49.74 -41.17 22.22
N VAL A 31 49.68 -42.45 21.87
CA VAL A 31 49.10 -43.54 22.66
C VAL A 31 50.20 -44.58 22.91
N LYS A 32 50.71 -44.66 24.15
CA LYS A 32 51.93 -45.41 24.48
C LYS A 32 53.08 -44.98 23.53
N ASN A 33 53.58 -45.88 22.68
CA ASN A 33 54.63 -45.62 21.69
C ASN A 33 54.09 -45.29 20.28
N VAL A 34 52.78 -45.40 20.05
CA VAL A 34 52.15 -45.13 18.75
C VAL A 34 51.79 -43.65 18.66
N ILE A 35 51.96 -43.06 17.47
CA ILE A 35 51.65 -41.65 17.19
C ILE A 35 50.79 -41.58 15.92
N GLY A 36 49.73 -40.76 15.93
CA GLY A 36 48.80 -40.61 14.81
C GLY A 36 48.05 -39.28 14.79
N SER A 37 47.30 -39.04 13.71
CA SER A 37 46.41 -37.88 13.50
C SER A 37 44.94 -38.17 13.83
N GLU A 38 44.65 -39.38 14.29
CA GLU A 38 43.31 -39.84 14.66
C GLU A 38 43.42 -40.84 15.82
N LEU A 39 42.40 -40.87 16.68
CA LEU A 39 42.22 -41.85 17.75
C LEU A 39 40.74 -42.20 17.87
N LYS A 40 40.39 -43.46 17.61
CA LYS A 40 39.08 -44.05 17.87
C LYS A 40 39.15 -44.91 19.13
N ILE A 41 38.16 -44.80 20.01
CA ILE A 41 38.02 -45.54 21.26
C ILE A 41 36.63 -46.18 21.25
N THR A 42 36.54 -47.49 21.48
CA THR A 42 35.31 -48.30 21.31
C THR A 42 34.73 -48.78 22.66
N PRO A 43 33.47 -49.27 22.71
CA PRO A 43 32.82 -49.66 23.97
C PRO A 43 33.55 -50.78 24.71
N GLY A 44 33.99 -50.51 25.94
CA GLY A 44 34.78 -51.44 26.77
C GLY A 44 36.28 -51.13 26.82
N GLU A 45 36.77 -50.21 26.00
CA GLU A 45 38.18 -49.81 26.01
C GLU A 45 38.51 -48.78 27.11
N ASN A 46 39.75 -48.85 27.61
CA ASN A 46 40.36 -47.85 28.47
C ASN A 46 41.69 -47.41 27.83
N VAL A 47 41.72 -46.16 27.34
CA VAL A 47 42.83 -45.61 26.56
C VAL A 47 43.39 -44.37 27.24
N THR A 48 44.70 -44.38 27.49
CA THR A 48 45.45 -43.22 28.00
C THR A 48 46.37 -42.67 26.91
N PHE A 49 46.27 -41.36 26.66
CA PHE A 49 46.94 -40.67 25.56
C PHE A 49 47.39 -39.25 25.92
N THR A 50 48.26 -38.69 25.09
CA THR A 50 48.82 -37.34 25.20
C THR A 50 48.80 -36.64 23.84
N PHE A 51 48.76 -35.31 23.82
CA PHE A 51 49.00 -34.51 22.60
C PHE A 51 50.46 -34.05 22.56
N THR A 52 51.04 -33.95 21.37
CA THR A 52 52.42 -33.45 21.19
C THR A 52 52.55 -31.92 21.26
N CYS A 53 51.44 -31.18 21.17
CA CYS A 53 51.40 -29.72 21.26
C CYS A 53 50.69 -29.20 22.52
N SER A 54 50.87 -27.91 22.80
CA SER A 54 50.23 -27.21 23.94
C SER A 54 48.79 -26.75 23.66
N THR A 55 48.41 -26.55 22.40
CA THR A 55 47.10 -26.01 21.98
C THR A 55 46.34 -26.98 21.07
N PRO A 56 45.97 -28.21 21.53
CA PRO A 56 45.34 -29.23 20.69
C PRO A 56 43.96 -28.84 20.18
N GLU A 57 43.26 -27.90 20.83
CA GLU A 57 41.94 -27.36 20.44
C GLU A 57 41.93 -26.67 19.07
N LYS A 58 43.11 -26.26 18.57
CA LYS A 58 43.28 -25.68 17.23
C LYS A 58 43.40 -26.74 16.12
N TYR A 59 43.76 -27.97 16.50
CA TYR A 59 44.12 -29.05 15.59
C TYR A 59 43.09 -30.18 15.56
N PHE A 60 42.48 -30.50 16.70
CA PHE A 60 41.62 -31.67 16.85
C PHE A 60 40.18 -31.31 17.16
N ILE A 61 39.27 -32.08 16.58
CA ILE A 61 37.84 -32.12 16.93
C ILE A 61 37.51 -33.51 17.50
N MET A 62 36.47 -33.57 18.33
CA MET A 62 36.02 -34.80 18.94
C MET A 62 34.55 -35.07 18.61
N GLU A 63 34.25 -36.29 18.17
CA GLU A 63 32.91 -36.81 18.02
C GLU A 63 32.67 -37.92 19.05
N ILE A 64 31.54 -37.84 19.75
CA ILE A 64 31.14 -38.79 20.80
C ILE A 64 29.79 -39.37 20.38
N GLN A 65 29.80 -40.56 19.78
CA GLN A 65 28.58 -41.22 19.33
C GLN A 65 28.09 -42.21 20.39
N LYS A 66 26.83 -42.07 20.79
CA LYS A 66 26.10 -43.03 21.63
C LYS A 66 24.95 -43.65 20.85
N ASN A 67 24.92 -44.97 20.78
CA ASN A 67 23.87 -45.70 20.07
C ASN A 67 22.87 -46.28 21.09
N ILE A 68 21.60 -45.90 20.97
CA ILE A 68 20.52 -46.23 21.92
C ILE A 68 19.44 -47.00 21.17
N ASP A 69 19.24 -48.27 21.53
CA ASP A 69 18.17 -49.10 20.99
C ASP A 69 16.95 -49.10 21.90
N CYS A 70 15.92 -48.35 21.51
CA CYS A 70 14.60 -48.39 22.14
C CYS A 70 13.64 -49.37 21.43
N VAL A 71 14.04 -50.05 20.36
CA VAL A 71 13.20 -51.08 19.70
C VAL A 71 13.22 -52.37 20.51
N SER A 72 14.41 -52.91 20.79
CA SER A 72 14.57 -54.14 21.59
C SER A 72 15.08 -53.89 23.00
N GLY A 73 15.69 -52.73 23.27
CA GLY A 73 16.21 -52.35 24.58
C GLY A 73 15.30 -51.43 25.43
N PRO A 74 15.61 -51.27 26.73
CA PRO A 74 14.97 -50.27 27.57
C PRO A 74 15.37 -48.85 27.11
N CYS A 75 14.37 -48.01 26.85
CA CYS A 75 14.62 -46.64 26.41
C CYS A 75 14.99 -45.75 27.60
N PRO A 76 16.08 -44.96 27.53
CA PRO A 76 16.51 -44.10 28.62
C PRO A 76 15.65 -42.83 28.70
N PHE A 77 14.44 -42.97 29.25
CA PHE A 77 13.58 -41.83 29.55
C PHE A 77 14.20 -40.96 30.65
N GLY A 78 14.09 -39.64 30.51
CA GLY A 78 14.74 -38.67 31.40
C GLY A 78 15.82 -37.83 30.71
N ASP A 79 16.65 -37.17 31.51
CA ASP A 79 17.66 -36.22 31.03
C ASP A 79 18.86 -36.93 30.41
N VAL A 80 19.28 -36.48 29.22
CA VAL A 80 20.42 -37.08 28.51
C VAL A 80 21.71 -36.40 28.94
N HIS A 81 22.48 -37.04 29.81
CA HIS A 81 23.75 -36.49 30.32
C HIS A 81 24.89 -36.51 29.28
N LEU A 82 25.82 -35.55 29.40
CA LEU A 82 27.06 -35.54 28.61
C LEU A 82 28.05 -36.54 29.21
N TYR A 83 28.44 -37.56 28.45
CA TYR A 83 29.31 -38.65 28.89
C TYR A 83 30.19 -39.13 27.72
N PRO A 84 31.45 -39.52 27.94
CA PRO A 84 32.13 -39.64 29.23
C PRO A 84 32.53 -38.29 29.85
N PRO A 85 32.68 -38.21 31.18
CA PRO A 85 33.26 -37.06 31.86
C PRO A 85 34.79 -37.00 31.62
N GLY A 86 35.42 -35.86 31.96
CA GLY A 86 36.88 -35.73 31.94
C GLY A 86 37.53 -35.61 30.55
N LEU A 87 36.74 -35.43 29.49
CA LEU A 87 37.23 -35.24 28.11
C LEU A 87 38.20 -34.05 28.00
N PRO A 88 39.24 -34.12 27.14
CA PRO A 88 40.07 -32.96 26.84
C PRO A 88 39.25 -31.81 26.24
N ARG A 89 39.72 -30.58 26.49
CA ARG A 89 39.12 -29.34 25.98
C ARG A 89 39.35 -29.21 24.46
N LEU A 90 38.52 -29.90 23.68
CA LEU A 90 38.41 -29.80 22.23
C LEU A 90 36.99 -29.34 21.86
N ASN A 91 36.79 -28.89 20.62
CA ASN A 91 35.44 -28.77 20.08
C ASN A 91 34.84 -30.19 20.00
N ARG A 92 33.66 -30.35 20.60
CA ARG A 92 33.00 -31.64 20.85
C ARG A 92 31.65 -31.67 20.14
N THR A 93 31.39 -32.72 19.38
CA THR A 93 30.05 -33.04 18.87
C THR A 93 29.58 -34.32 19.56
N PHE A 94 28.58 -34.21 20.42
CA PHE A 94 27.88 -35.36 20.97
C PHE A 94 26.77 -35.76 20.00
N ILE A 95 26.70 -37.05 19.66
CA ILE A 95 25.74 -37.61 18.70
C ILE A 95 25.01 -38.76 19.40
N TRP A 96 23.68 -38.70 19.45
CA TRP A 96 22.84 -39.77 19.97
C TRP A 96 21.99 -40.34 18.82
N ASP A 97 22.34 -41.55 18.36
CA ASP A 97 21.53 -42.35 17.43
C ASP A 97 20.52 -43.15 18.27
N VAL A 98 19.25 -42.73 18.25
CA VAL A 98 18.18 -43.31 19.06
C VAL A 98 17.19 -44.03 18.15
N LYS A 99 17.26 -45.36 18.13
CA LYS A 99 16.40 -46.22 17.31
C LYS A 99 15.10 -46.49 18.04
N ALA A 100 13.97 -46.21 17.40
CA ALA A 100 12.63 -46.50 17.91
C ALA A 100 11.73 -47.03 16.79
N SER A 101 10.59 -47.60 17.16
CA SER A 101 9.67 -48.22 16.20
C SER A 101 8.90 -47.15 15.41
N THR A 102 8.75 -47.34 14.11
CA THR A 102 7.85 -46.55 13.26
C THR A 102 6.38 -46.58 13.73
N LYS A 103 6.00 -47.55 14.58
CA LYS A 103 4.67 -47.61 15.22
C LYS A 103 4.53 -46.76 16.50
N ALA A 104 5.65 -46.28 17.06
CA ALA A 104 5.70 -45.54 18.33
C ALA A 104 6.87 -44.55 18.34
N GLY A 105 6.60 -43.33 17.87
CA GLY A 105 7.57 -42.24 17.76
C GLY A 105 8.13 -41.74 19.10
N LEU A 106 9.16 -40.90 19.02
CA LEU A 106 9.88 -40.37 20.18
C LEU A 106 9.45 -38.94 20.51
N GLU A 107 9.35 -38.63 21.81
CA GLU A 107 9.03 -37.28 22.31
C GLU A 107 10.26 -36.67 23.00
N LEU A 108 10.87 -35.68 22.36
CA LEU A 108 11.95 -34.87 22.91
C LEU A 108 11.39 -33.65 23.61
N LYS A 109 11.90 -33.36 24.82
CA LYS A 109 11.56 -32.16 25.60
C LYS A 109 12.82 -31.37 25.92
N PHE A 110 12.75 -30.05 25.77
CA PHE A 110 13.87 -29.14 25.99
C PHE A 110 13.69 -28.35 27.29
N SER A 111 14.75 -28.31 28.09
CA SER A 111 14.78 -27.49 29.31
C SER A 111 14.95 -26.01 28.98
N THR A 112 14.52 -25.11 29.86
CA THR A 112 14.70 -23.66 29.64
C THR A 112 16.17 -23.26 29.81
N PRO A 113 16.75 -22.43 28.92
CA PRO A 113 16.11 -21.76 27.77
C PRO A 113 15.87 -22.69 26.57
N TRP A 114 14.65 -22.66 26.05
CA TRP A 114 14.17 -23.47 24.92
C TRP A 114 14.92 -23.20 23.60
N LEU A 115 14.66 -24.01 22.57
CA LEU A 115 15.37 -23.93 21.29
C LEU A 115 14.77 -22.87 20.33
N ARG A 116 15.63 -22.30 19.47
CA ARG A 116 15.29 -21.42 18.33
C ARG A 116 15.81 -22.07 17.05
N GLN A 117 14.95 -22.35 16.09
CA GLN A 117 15.37 -22.81 14.75
C GLN A 117 16.14 -21.68 14.05
N ILE A 118 17.19 -22.01 13.30
CA ILE A 118 18.05 -21.03 12.62
C ILE A 118 18.13 -21.26 11.11
N GLU A 119 18.33 -20.19 10.36
CA GLU A 119 18.40 -20.25 8.90
C GLU A 119 19.76 -20.83 8.41
N PRO A 120 19.80 -21.48 7.22
CA PRO A 120 21.03 -22.04 6.66
C PRO A 120 22.15 -20.99 6.53
N GLY A 121 23.24 -21.18 7.26
CA GLY A 121 24.39 -20.25 7.31
C GLY A 121 24.35 -19.23 8.46
N GLU A 122 23.26 -19.17 9.22
CA GLU A 122 23.26 -18.50 10.53
C GLU A 122 24.15 -19.29 11.53
N THR A 123 24.73 -18.61 12.52
CA THR A 123 25.51 -19.24 13.60
C THR A 123 25.02 -18.76 14.96
N CYS A 124 25.06 -19.66 15.96
CA CYS A 124 24.56 -19.36 17.30
C CYS A 124 25.46 -18.34 18.01
N PRO A 125 24.91 -17.34 18.74
CA PRO A 125 25.72 -16.32 19.44
C PRO A 125 26.69 -16.88 20.48
N ASP A 126 26.41 -18.07 21.00
CA ASP A 126 27.22 -18.84 21.96
C ASP A 126 27.98 -20.00 21.30
N VAL A 127 27.90 -20.13 19.97
CA VAL A 127 28.50 -21.21 19.15
C VAL A 127 27.98 -22.62 19.51
N VAL A 128 26.92 -22.73 20.32
CA VAL A 128 26.30 -24.01 20.72
C VAL A 128 25.07 -24.28 19.86
N SER A 129 25.14 -25.31 19.02
CA SER A 129 24.06 -25.70 18.11
C SER A 129 23.61 -27.14 18.31
N TYR A 130 22.32 -27.36 18.10
CA TYR A 130 21.65 -28.65 18.08
C TYR A 130 21.21 -28.94 16.64
N ASN A 131 21.51 -30.12 16.11
CA ASN A 131 20.92 -30.61 14.87
C ASN A 131 20.01 -31.81 15.19
N ILE A 132 18.83 -31.83 14.59
CA ILE A 132 17.80 -32.84 14.87
C ILE A 132 17.37 -33.46 13.56
N ASP A 133 17.65 -34.76 13.41
CA ASP A 133 17.37 -35.52 12.20
C ASP A 133 16.45 -36.71 12.55
N SER A 134 15.31 -36.83 11.88
CA SER A 134 14.37 -37.95 12.06
C SER A 134 14.80 -39.12 11.18
N CYS A 135 14.77 -40.33 11.72
CA CYS A 135 15.17 -41.56 11.02
C CYS A 135 13.97 -42.49 10.84
N ILE A 136 13.50 -42.62 9.61
CA ILE A 136 12.36 -43.46 9.21
C ILE A 136 12.92 -44.54 8.28
N ASP A 137 12.92 -45.78 8.77
CA ASP A 137 13.52 -46.97 8.14
C ASP A 137 14.98 -46.77 7.70
N THR A 138 15.24 -46.37 6.45
CA THR A 138 16.58 -46.02 5.93
C THR A 138 16.75 -44.55 5.58
N ALA A 139 15.67 -43.76 5.56
CA ALA A 139 15.68 -42.35 5.26
C ALA A 139 16.03 -41.50 6.49
N THR A 140 16.80 -40.43 6.28
CA THR A 140 17.12 -39.43 7.31
C THR A 140 16.65 -38.07 6.83
N VAL A 141 15.83 -37.41 7.65
CA VAL A 141 15.20 -36.12 7.34
C VAL A 141 15.63 -35.08 8.37
N ASN A 142 16.29 -34.01 7.94
CA ASN A 142 16.70 -32.94 8.83
C ASN A 142 15.47 -32.11 9.25
N ILE A 143 15.13 -32.13 10.54
CA ILE A 143 14.04 -31.32 11.10
C ILE A 143 14.51 -29.88 11.33
N GLY A 144 15.81 -29.70 11.56
CA GLY A 144 16.49 -28.41 11.51
C GLY A 144 17.72 -28.33 12.39
N THR A 145 18.46 -27.23 12.24
CA THR A 145 19.46 -26.78 13.20
C THR A 145 18.85 -25.72 14.12
N PHE A 146 19.23 -25.74 15.40
CA PHE A 146 18.68 -24.89 16.45
C PHE A 146 19.78 -24.33 17.36
N CYS A 147 19.59 -23.09 17.82
CA CYS A 147 20.33 -22.50 18.93
C CYS A 147 19.51 -22.54 20.22
N ARG A 148 20.15 -22.23 21.35
CA ARG A 148 19.46 -21.96 22.62
C ARG A 148 18.75 -20.60 22.60
N ASN A 149 17.83 -20.39 23.54
CA ASN A 149 17.05 -19.16 23.74
C ASN A 149 16.05 -18.84 22.61
N GLY A 150 15.06 -19.73 22.43
CA GLY A 150 13.87 -19.55 21.59
C GLY A 150 12.57 -20.01 22.24
N SER A 151 11.63 -20.50 21.42
CA SER A 151 10.27 -20.92 21.81
C SER A 151 10.05 -22.43 21.83
N VAL A 152 10.90 -23.21 21.16
CA VAL A 152 10.65 -24.63 20.88
C VAL A 152 10.91 -25.46 22.13
N SER A 153 9.82 -25.84 22.79
CA SER A 153 9.79 -26.54 24.07
C SER A 153 9.89 -28.06 23.92
N ARG A 154 9.43 -28.60 22.80
CA ARG A 154 9.26 -30.04 22.57
C ARG A 154 9.17 -30.34 21.08
N ILE A 155 9.69 -31.50 20.67
CA ILE A 155 9.57 -32.03 19.31
C ILE A 155 9.17 -33.51 19.42
N LYS A 156 8.13 -33.92 18.69
CA LYS A 156 7.72 -35.32 18.54
C LYS A 156 8.09 -35.80 17.15
N LEU A 157 8.69 -36.98 17.03
CA LEU A 157 9.29 -37.50 15.81
C LEU A 157 8.78 -38.90 15.48
N LEU A 158 8.60 -39.21 14.19
CA LEU A 158 8.23 -40.53 13.71
C LEU A 158 9.49 -41.40 13.54
N GLY A 159 9.45 -42.63 14.05
CA GLY A 159 10.60 -43.52 14.05
C GLY A 159 11.68 -43.10 15.05
N GLY A 160 12.95 -43.25 14.65
CA GLY A 160 14.11 -42.88 15.45
C GLY A 160 14.53 -41.41 15.30
N VAL A 161 15.55 -41.00 16.05
CA VAL A 161 16.17 -39.68 15.94
C VAL A 161 17.69 -39.76 16.07
N ILE A 162 18.38 -39.02 15.21
CA ILE A 162 19.77 -38.63 15.44
C ILE A 162 19.76 -37.20 15.98
N MET A 163 20.20 -37.04 17.23
CA MET A 163 20.41 -35.75 17.87
C MET A 163 21.91 -35.45 17.91
N SER A 164 22.33 -34.31 17.37
CA SER A 164 23.71 -33.85 17.44
C SER A 164 23.82 -32.54 18.21
N LEU A 165 24.66 -32.47 19.25
CA LEU A 165 24.96 -31.26 20.02
C LEU A 165 26.44 -30.88 19.85
N TYR A 166 26.68 -29.73 19.25
CA TYR A 166 28.01 -29.15 19.07
C TYR A 166 28.35 -28.17 20.20
N LEU A 167 29.53 -28.34 20.79
CA LEU A 167 30.06 -27.56 21.91
C LEU A 167 31.50 -27.08 21.60
N PRO A 168 31.82 -25.79 21.74
CA PRO A 168 33.21 -25.34 21.63
C PRO A 168 34.09 -25.83 22.80
N TRP A 169 35.41 -25.77 22.60
CA TRP A 169 36.45 -26.29 23.52
C TRP A 169 36.44 -25.67 24.93
N ASP A 170 35.99 -24.43 25.03
CA ASP A 170 35.84 -23.63 26.25
C ASP A 170 34.45 -23.71 26.89
N SER A 171 33.48 -24.36 26.22
CA SER A 171 32.09 -24.45 26.69
C SER A 171 32.00 -25.09 28.09
N PRO A 172 31.43 -24.38 29.08
CA PRO A 172 31.30 -24.86 30.46
C PRO A 172 30.10 -25.80 30.68
N LEU A 173 29.42 -26.22 29.61
CA LEU A 173 28.19 -27.03 29.70
C LEU A 173 28.48 -28.46 30.17
N THR A 174 27.71 -28.90 31.16
CA THR A 174 27.76 -30.23 31.79
C THR A 174 26.54 -31.09 31.47
N THR A 175 25.48 -30.50 30.91
CA THR A 175 24.22 -31.15 30.52
C THR A 175 23.93 -30.91 29.04
N SER A 176 23.14 -31.81 28.41
CA SER A 176 22.73 -31.62 27.01
C SER A 176 21.64 -30.56 26.85
N GLY A 177 20.83 -30.32 27.88
CA GLY A 177 19.64 -29.46 27.81
C GLY A 177 18.37 -30.12 27.27
N PHE A 178 18.41 -31.42 26.90
CA PHE A 178 17.25 -32.16 26.43
C PHE A 178 17.00 -33.48 27.18
N ASN A 179 15.76 -33.93 27.09
CA ASN A 179 15.18 -35.06 27.81
C ASN A 179 14.37 -35.91 26.82
N ILE A 180 14.52 -37.24 26.88
CA ILE A 180 13.66 -38.17 26.14
C ILE A 180 12.45 -38.44 27.04
N ALA A 181 11.32 -37.79 26.75
CA ALA A 181 10.22 -37.70 27.70
C ALA A 181 9.33 -38.96 27.71
N ASN A 182 8.97 -39.46 26.53
CA ASN A 182 8.12 -40.64 26.36
C ASN A 182 8.21 -41.21 24.92
N ARG A 183 7.54 -42.33 24.68
CA ARG A 183 7.09 -42.71 23.32
C ARG A 183 5.68 -42.17 23.08
N ALA A 184 5.43 -41.64 21.90
CA ALA A 184 4.14 -41.13 21.47
C ALA A 184 3.81 -41.63 20.07
N SER A 185 2.65 -42.26 19.89
CA SER A 185 2.15 -42.60 18.54
C SER A 185 1.75 -41.31 17.81
N ILE A 186 2.40 -41.02 16.68
CA ILE A 186 2.04 -39.93 15.77
C ILE A 186 1.84 -40.47 14.36
N LYS A 187 0.99 -39.81 13.56
CA LYS A 187 0.69 -40.13 12.15
C LYS A 187 1.19 -39.02 11.21
N ARG A 188 2.37 -38.49 11.52
CA ARG A 188 2.98 -37.26 10.98
C ARG A 188 4.49 -37.41 11.15
N LEU A 189 5.30 -37.02 10.16
CA LEU A 189 6.77 -36.94 10.25
C LEU A 189 7.26 -36.37 11.59
N CYS A 190 6.70 -35.21 11.97
CA CYS A 190 7.10 -34.47 13.15
C CYS A 190 5.99 -33.53 13.66
N ILE A 191 6.02 -33.23 14.96
CA ILE A 191 5.26 -32.14 15.59
C ILE A 191 6.21 -31.26 16.42
N ILE A 192 6.37 -29.99 16.05
CA ILE A 192 7.16 -28.99 16.81
C ILE A 192 6.22 -28.19 17.70
N GLU A 193 6.41 -28.22 19.01
CA GLU A 193 5.71 -27.39 19.99
C GLU A 193 6.50 -26.09 20.23
N SER A 194 5.84 -24.94 20.09
CA SER A 194 6.40 -23.63 20.45
C SER A 194 5.52 -22.91 21.47
N ILE A 195 6.11 -22.54 22.61
CA ILE A 195 5.41 -21.82 23.69
C ILE A 195 5.77 -20.33 23.63
N LEU A 196 4.76 -19.48 23.45
CA LEU A 196 4.91 -18.04 23.26
C LEU A 196 4.19 -17.30 24.40
N LYS A 197 4.92 -17.06 25.49
CA LYS A 197 4.38 -16.53 26.76
C LYS A 197 3.95 -15.05 26.74
N GLY A 198 4.21 -14.34 25.66
CA GLY A 198 4.09 -12.88 25.58
C GLY A 198 4.30 -12.35 24.16
N GLU A 199 4.35 -11.03 24.03
CA GLU A 199 4.66 -10.40 22.74
C GLU A 199 6.00 -10.88 22.20
N SER A 200 5.97 -11.46 21.02
CA SER A 200 7.10 -12.19 20.46
C SER A 200 6.90 -12.42 18.97
N SER A 201 8.00 -12.68 18.27
CA SER A 201 7.92 -13.27 16.94
C SER A 201 8.98 -14.34 16.78
N ILE A 202 8.62 -15.40 16.07
CA ILE A 202 9.48 -16.53 15.77
C ILE A 202 9.41 -16.83 14.27
N THR A 203 10.55 -17.21 13.71
CA THR A 203 10.67 -17.73 12.34
C THR A 203 10.88 -19.24 12.42
N LEU A 204 10.20 -19.98 11.55
CA LEU A 204 10.24 -21.44 11.48
C LEU A 204 10.28 -21.91 10.03
N MET A 205 10.81 -23.11 9.82
CA MET A 205 11.05 -23.71 8.51
C MET A 205 10.51 -25.14 8.42
N SER A 206 10.14 -25.53 7.20
CA SER A 206 9.95 -26.93 6.82
C SER A 206 11.23 -27.75 7.04
N PRO A 207 11.12 -29.06 7.33
CA PRO A 207 12.23 -30.00 7.22
C PRO A 207 13.04 -29.84 5.91
N ASN A 208 14.34 -30.17 6.00
CA ASN A 208 15.36 -30.05 4.95
C ASN A 208 15.51 -28.66 4.30
N TYR A 209 14.99 -27.57 4.88
CA TYR A 209 15.06 -26.24 4.26
C TYR A 209 16.53 -25.82 3.97
N PRO A 210 16.87 -25.41 2.73
CA PRO A 210 16.00 -25.01 1.63
C PRO A 210 15.85 -26.08 0.51
N LEU A 211 16.35 -27.30 0.75
CA LEU A 211 16.54 -28.36 -0.25
C LEU A 211 15.22 -29.01 -0.70
N GLY A 212 14.27 -29.25 0.22
CA GLY A 212 12.95 -29.77 -0.12
C GLY A 212 12.29 -30.61 0.98
N PHE A 213 11.04 -30.30 1.27
CA PHE A 213 10.18 -31.08 2.15
C PHE A 213 9.93 -32.49 1.56
N PRO A 214 9.91 -33.57 2.37
CA PRO A 214 9.70 -34.93 1.84
C PRO A 214 8.35 -35.13 1.14
N GLU A 215 8.32 -36.08 0.21
CA GLU A 215 7.13 -36.51 -0.52
C GLU A 215 6.10 -37.18 0.39
N ASP A 216 4.80 -36.98 0.11
CA ASP A 216 3.60 -37.43 0.87
C ASP A 216 3.56 -37.14 2.39
N GLU A 217 4.61 -36.58 2.98
CA GLU A 217 4.71 -36.43 4.43
C GLU A 217 3.82 -35.32 4.99
N LEU A 218 3.55 -35.43 6.30
CA LEU A 218 2.72 -34.48 7.05
C LEU A 218 3.47 -33.94 8.26
N MET A 219 3.69 -32.62 8.28
CA MET A 219 4.40 -31.90 9.33
C MET A 219 3.45 -30.96 10.07
N THR A 220 3.61 -30.82 11.40
CA THR A 220 2.79 -29.89 12.20
C THR A 220 3.64 -29.02 13.13
N TRP A 221 3.24 -27.77 13.28
CA TRP A 221 3.69 -26.85 14.32
C TRP A 221 2.51 -26.53 15.23
N GLN A 222 2.70 -26.72 16.54
CA GLN A 222 1.73 -26.48 17.60
C GLN A 222 2.14 -25.23 18.38
N PHE A 223 1.30 -24.20 18.35
CA PHE A 223 1.58 -22.92 19.01
C PHE A 223 0.79 -22.79 20.31
N VAL A 224 1.49 -22.84 21.43
CA VAL A 224 0.92 -22.66 22.77
C VAL A 224 1.02 -21.19 23.14
N ILE A 225 -0.11 -20.50 23.04
CA ILE A 225 -0.27 -19.06 23.15
C ILE A 225 -1.39 -18.75 24.17
N PRO A 226 -1.17 -17.81 25.12
CA PRO A 226 -2.22 -17.37 26.05
C PRO A 226 -3.51 -16.93 25.36
N SER A 227 -4.66 -17.29 25.92
CA SER A 227 -5.99 -17.00 25.35
C SER A 227 -6.31 -15.50 25.25
N ASN A 228 -5.60 -14.66 26.00
CA ASN A 228 -5.68 -13.20 25.97
C ASN A 228 -4.73 -12.56 24.93
N MET A 229 -4.10 -13.33 24.04
CA MET A 229 -3.19 -12.84 22.99
C MET A 229 -3.67 -13.21 21.58
N ARG A 230 -3.23 -12.43 20.60
CA ARG A 230 -3.51 -12.63 19.18
C ARG A 230 -2.27 -13.10 18.44
N ALA A 231 -2.43 -14.09 17.56
CA ALA A 231 -1.38 -14.58 16.69
C ALA A 231 -1.70 -14.31 15.22
N SER A 232 -0.67 -14.01 14.42
CA SER A 232 -0.78 -13.91 12.97
C SER A 232 0.37 -14.62 12.28
N VAL A 233 0.09 -15.29 11.16
CA VAL A 233 1.07 -16.07 10.39
C VAL A 233 1.40 -15.37 9.08
N PHE A 234 2.69 -15.33 8.72
CA PHE A 234 3.19 -14.73 7.48
C PHE A 234 4.14 -15.70 6.78
N PHE A 235 3.92 -15.99 5.51
CA PHE A 235 4.87 -16.76 4.70
C PHE A 235 5.84 -15.79 4.01
N HIS A 236 7.14 -16.06 4.10
CA HIS A 236 8.19 -15.16 3.58
C HIS A 236 8.91 -15.71 2.35
N ASN A 237 9.12 -17.03 2.31
CA ASN A 237 9.66 -17.73 1.14
C ASN A 237 9.06 -19.13 1.10
N TYR A 238 8.33 -19.43 0.04
CA TYR A 238 7.87 -20.77 -0.25
C TYR A 238 8.10 -21.08 -1.73
N SER A 239 8.12 -22.37 -2.04
CA SER A 239 7.98 -22.88 -3.41
C SER A 239 7.13 -24.14 -3.38
N LEU A 240 6.62 -24.51 -4.55
CA LEU A 240 5.65 -25.59 -4.74
C LEU A 240 6.34 -26.82 -5.35
N SER A 241 5.74 -27.99 -5.15
CA SER A 241 6.08 -29.19 -5.92
C SER A 241 5.19 -29.33 -7.14
N ASN A 242 5.64 -30.10 -8.15
CA ASN A 242 4.78 -30.51 -9.25
C ASN A 242 4.10 -31.82 -8.84
N CYS A 243 2.84 -31.73 -8.40
CA CYS A 243 2.09 -32.88 -7.90
C CYS A 243 1.48 -33.71 -9.04
N GLU A 244 1.79 -35.01 -9.11
CA GLU A 244 1.03 -35.96 -9.93
C GLU A 244 -0.29 -36.35 -9.25
N ARG A 245 -0.26 -36.56 -7.92
CA ARG A 245 -1.41 -37.00 -7.14
C ARG A 245 -1.42 -36.34 -5.75
N LYS A 246 -2.65 -36.19 -5.20
CA LYS A 246 -2.96 -35.36 -4.01
C LYS A 246 -2.66 -33.87 -4.26
N GLU A 247 -3.18 -33.00 -3.39
CA GLU A 247 -2.87 -31.57 -3.42
C GLU A 247 -2.01 -31.21 -2.19
N GLU A 248 -0.87 -30.55 -2.47
CA GLU A 248 -0.07 -29.85 -1.45
C GLU A 248 -0.94 -28.75 -0.80
N ARG A 249 -0.94 -28.69 0.53
CA ARG A 249 -1.86 -27.79 1.25
C ARG A 249 -1.38 -27.45 2.65
N VAL A 250 -1.94 -26.37 3.17
CA VAL A 250 -1.76 -25.91 4.55
C VAL A 250 -3.06 -26.13 5.32
N GLU A 251 -2.96 -26.84 6.45
CA GLU A 251 -4.10 -27.15 7.32
C GLU A 251 -3.96 -26.40 8.65
N TYR A 252 -4.93 -25.53 8.96
CA TYR A 252 -5.00 -24.83 10.24
C TYR A 252 -6.08 -25.41 11.14
N TYR A 253 -5.70 -25.81 12.35
CA TYR A 253 -6.66 -26.16 13.40
C TYR A 253 -6.86 -24.92 14.27
N LEU A 254 -7.93 -24.15 13.99
CA LEU A 254 -8.20 -22.85 14.61
C LEU A 254 -9.27 -22.94 15.72
N PRO A 255 -9.05 -22.30 16.88
CA PRO A 255 -10.04 -22.26 17.95
C PRO A 255 -11.30 -21.51 17.48
N GLY A 256 -12.46 -22.13 17.69
CA GLY A 256 -13.76 -21.58 17.28
C GLY A 256 -13.95 -21.48 15.76
N SER A 257 -13.43 -22.42 14.98
CA SER A 257 -13.85 -22.59 13.58
C SER A 257 -14.82 -23.76 13.42
N PHE A 258 -15.80 -23.60 12.53
CA PHE A 258 -16.79 -24.62 12.16
C PHE A 258 -16.23 -25.64 11.17
N SER A 259 -15.24 -25.26 10.36
CA SER A 259 -14.53 -26.10 9.40
C SER A 259 -13.11 -26.33 9.90
N ASN A 260 -12.91 -27.34 10.73
CA ASN A 260 -11.61 -27.68 11.32
C ASN A 260 -11.11 -29.04 10.79
N PRO A 261 -9.95 -29.13 10.11
CA PRO A 261 -9.04 -28.03 9.79
C PRO A 261 -9.60 -27.08 8.71
N GLU A 262 -9.22 -25.80 8.78
CA GLU A 262 -9.35 -24.88 7.65
C GLU A 262 -8.19 -25.15 6.66
N VAL A 263 -8.51 -25.32 5.38
CA VAL A 263 -7.55 -25.68 4.33
C VAL A 263 -7.26 -24.47 3.45
N PHE A 264 -5.98 -24.17 3.25
CA PHE A 264 -5.47 -23.06 2.44
C PHE A 264 -4.39 -23.56 1.47
N LYS A 265 -4.24 -22.89 0.33
CA LYS A 265 -3.06 -23.03 -0.53
C LYS A 265 -1.92 -22.17 0.03
N LEU A 266 -0.67 -22.50 -0.32
CA LEU A 266 0.50 -21.71 0.10
C LEU A 266 0.48 -20.29 -0.48
N SER A 267 -0.26 -20.07 -1.57
CA SER A 267 -0.49 -18.77 -2.21
C SER A 267 -1.53 -17.88 -1.52
N ASP A 268 -2.34 -18.43 -0.61
CA ASP A 268 -3.50 -17.73 -0.08
C ASP A 268 -3.12 -16.79 1.08
N SER A 269 -3.96 -15.79 1.36
CA SER A 269 -3.78 -14.92 2.54
C SER A 269 -3.90 -15.75 3.82
N GLN A 270 -2.76 -15.97 4.50
CA GLN A 270 -2.67 -16.77 5.71
C GLN A 270 -3.47 -16.15 6.88
N PRO A 271 -4.02 -16.96 7.79
CA PRO A 271 -4.85 -16.47 8.89
C PRO A 271 -4.10 -15.55 9.86
N ALA A 272 -4.76 -14.44 10.19
CA ALA A 272 -4.31 -13.45 11.14
C ALA A 272 -5.28 -13.35 12.33
N ASN A 273 -4.84 -12.71 13.42
CA ASN A 273 -5.68 -12.40 14.57
C ASN A 273 -6.29 -13.65 15.28
N ILE A 274 -5.59 -14.78 15.22
CA ILE A 274 -5.97 -16.05 15.85
C ILE A 274 -5.96 -15.88 17.37
N ALA A 275 -7.01 -16.33 18.05
CA ALA A 275 -7.18 -16.16 19.49
C ALA A 275 -6.51 -17.31 20.28
N GLY A 276 -5.40 -17.04 20.96
CA GLY A 276 -4.69 -18.06 21.73
C GLY A 276 -4.09 -19.18 20.88
N SER A 277 -4.13 -20.41 21.40
CA SER A 277 -3.37 -21.56 20.87
C SER A 277 -4.00 -22.17 19.61
N PHE A 278 -3.17 -22.57 18.64
CA PHE A 278 -3.59 -23.16 17.37
C PHE A 278 -2.51 -24.08 16.78
N ASN A 279 -2.87 -24.92 15.81
CA ASN A 279 -1.90 -25.71 15.04
C ASN A 279 -1.88 -25.31 13.57
N LEU A 280 -0.69 -25.33 12.98
CA LEU A 280 -0.40 -25.22 11.55
C LEU A 280 0.12 -26.57 11.06
N SER A 281 -0.30 -27.06 9.90
CA SER A 281 0.31 -28.24 9.27
C SER A 281 0.59 -28.01 7.79
N LEU A 282 1.68 -28.62 7.30
CA LEU A 282 2.04 -28.67 5.89
C LEU A 282 1.98 -30.12 5.43
N GLN A 283 1.24 -30.37 4.35
CA GLN A 283 1.09 -31.67 3.71
C GLN A 283 1.77 -31.66 2.35
N GLY A 284 2.66 -32.62 2.11
CA GLY A 284 3.24 -32.89 0.79
C GLY A 284 2.24 -33.60 -0.14
N CYS A 285 2.55 -33.61 -1.44
CA CYS A 285 1.85 -34.40 -2.45
C CYS A 285 2.76 -35.50 -3.01
N ASP A 286 2.21 -36.36 -3.87
CA ASP A 286 2.97 -37.32 -4.68
C ASP A 286 3.55 -36.56 -5.89
N GLN A 287 4.85 -36.64 -6.16
CA GLN A 287 5.59 -35.73 -7.04
C GLN A 287 5.84 -36.30 -8.45
N ASP A 288 5.94 -35.41 -9.44
CA ASP A 288 6.31 -35.75 -10.83
C ASP A 288 7.71 -36.37 -10.89
N ALA A 289 7.81 -37.61 -11.39
CA ALA A 289 9.05 -38.39 -11.39
C ALA A 289 10.15 -37.83 -12.33
N GLN A 290 9.83 -36.91 -13.24
CA GLN A 290 10.80 -36.25 -14.13
C GLN A 290 11.17 -34.84 -13.65
N ASN A 291 10.21 -34.12 -13.07
CA ASN A 291 10.35 -32.72 -12.64
C ASN A 291 9.62 -32.50 -11.30
N PRO A 292 10.07 -33.06 -10.17
CA PRO A 292 9.29 -33.08 -8.91
C PRO A 292 8.98 -31.71 -8.30
N GLY A 293 9.71 -30.66 -8.70
CA GLY A 293 9.65 -29.36 -8.05
C GLY A 293 10.35 -29.37 -6.69
N ILE A 294 10.10 -28.36 -5.85
CA ILE A 294 10.63 -28.29 -4.48
C ILE A 294 9.61 -27.59 -3.58
N LEU A 295 8.80 -28.36 -2.85
CA LEU A 295 8.03 -27.84 -1.72
C LEU A 295 8.97 -27.39 -0.60
N ARG A 296 8.88 -26.11 -0.20
CA ARG A 296 9.59 -25.59 0.99
C ARG A 296 8.78 -24.45 1.61
N LEU A 297 8.92 -24.25 2.91
CA LEU A 297 8.23 -23.19 3.64
C LEU A 297 9.12 -22.52 4.68
N LEU A 298 9.31 -21.21 4.56
CA LEU A 298 9.85 -20.30 5.57
C LEU A 298 8.74 -19.33 6.00
N PHE A 299 8.38 -19.35 7.29
CA PHE A 299 7.26 -18.57 7.81
C PHE A 299 7.57 -17.95 9.17
N GLN A 300 6.84 -16.89 9.49
CA GLN A 300 6.92 -16.13 10.73
C GLN A 300 5.57 -16.21 11.46
N VAL A 301 5.61 -16.50 12.76
CA VAL A 301 4.47 -16.28 13.67
C VAL A 301 4.76 -15.02 14.49
N VAL A 302 3.74 -14.17 14.63
CA VAL A 302 3.80 -12.93 15.42
C VAL A 302 2.70 -12.99 16.47
N VAL A 303 3.07 -12.88 17.74
CA VAL A 303 2.15 -12.83 18.88
C VAL A 303 2.17 -11.42 19.47
N GLN A 304 0.98 -10.85 19.66
CA GLN A 304 0.79 -9.51 20.21
C GLN A 304 -0.42 -9.48 21.15
N HIS A 305 -0.46 -8.50 22.07
CA HIS A 305 -1.69 -8.26 22.81
C HIS A 305 -2.80 -7.73 21.88
N PRO A 306 -4.06 -8.16 22.05
CA PRO A 306 -5.20 -7.48 21.47
C PRO A 306 -5.16 -6.02 21.90
N GLN A 307 -5.22 -5.10 20.94
CA GLN A 307 -5.31 -3.67 21.28
C GLN A 307 -6.74 -3.38 21.78
N VAL A 308 -6.88 -2.46 22.73
CA VAL A 308 -8.20 -2.15 23.35
C VAL A 308 -9.22 -1.68 22.29
N ASP A 309 -8.74 -1.09 21.20
CA ASP A 309 -9.51 -0.65 20.04
C ASP A 309 -9.85 -1.78 19.02
N GLU A 310 -9.67 -3.06 19.33
CA GLU A 310 -10.09 -4.18 18.45
C GLU A 310 -11.58 -4.10 18.03
N ASN A 311 -12.42 -3.52 18.90
CA ASN A 311 -13.84 -3.29 18.64
C ASN A 311 -14.13 -2.04 17.79
N VAL A 312 -13.14 -1.16 17.58
CA VAL A 312 -13.29 0.08 16.80
C VAL A 312 -13.14 -0.25 15.31
N THR A 313 -14.26 -0.66 14.72
CA THR A 313 -14.33 -0.95 13.29
C THR A 313 -14.78 0.27 12.50
N HIS A 314 -13.94 0.75 11.58
CA HIS A 314 -14.22 1.88 10.71
C HIS A 314 -14.99 1.43 9.45
N LEU A 315 -16.06 2.14 9.13
CA LEU A 315 -16.85 1.92 7.91
C LEU A 315 -16.31 2.82 6.79
N VAL A 316 -15.85 2.20 5.70
CA VAL A 316 -15.34 2.86 4.51
C VAL A 316 -16.30 2.58 3.35
N ASP A 317 -17.26 3.49 3.16
CA ASP A 317 -18.20 3.47 2.04
C ASP A 317 -17.53 4.03 0.77
N LEU A 318 -17.23 3.16 -0.20
CA LEU A 318 -16.81 3.50 -1.55
C LEU A 318 -17.89 3.16 -2.59
N SER A 319 -19.14 2.87 -2.18
CA SER A 319 -20.23 2.45 -3.08
C SER A 319 -20.65 3.54 -4.07
N LYS A 320 -20.50 4.81 -3.68
CA LYS A 320 -20.79 6.01 -4.50
C LYS A 320 -19.56 6.59 -5.18
N GLU A 321 -18.37 6.08 -4.83
CA GLU A 321 -17.13 6.43 -5.52
C GLU A 321 -16.96 5.54 -6.74
N TRP A 322 -16.41 6.10 -7.82
CA TRP A 322 -16.21 5.42 -9.09
C TRP A 322 -14.76 5.54 -9.53
N ASN A 323 -14.23 4.49 -10.17
CA ASN A 323 -12.85 4.39 -10.65
C ASN A 323 -11.83 4.88 -9.59
N MET A 324 -11.97 4.37 -8.37
CA MET A 324 -11.22 4.85 -7.21
C MET A 324 -10.65 3.68 -6.41
N THR A 325 -9.40 3.81 -5.99
CA THR A 325 -8.68 2.84 -5.15
C THR A 325 -8.14 3.56 -3.92
N VAL A 326 -8.13 2.87 -2.77
CA VAL A 326 -7.61 3.38 -1.50
C VAL A 326 -6.70 2.32 -0.89
N THR A 327 -5.40 2.58 -0.89
CA THR A 327 -4.37 1.69 -0.33
C THR A 327 -3.94 2.22 1.04
N ILE A 328 -4.12 1.41 2.08
CA ILE A 328 -3.60 1.67 3.42
C ILE A 328 -2.32 0.84 3.56
N HIS A 329 -1.21 1.49 3.88
CA HIS A 329 0.12 0.87 3.92
C HIS A 329 0.98 1.48 5.04
N PHE A 330 2.12 0.86 5.35
CA PHE A 330 3.10 1.42 6.29
C PHE A 330 4.00 2.47 5.61
N GLU A 331 4.64 3.32 6.41
CA GLU A 331 5.55 4.36 5.93
C GLU A 331 6.84 3.78 5.32
N GLY A 332 7.16 4.19 4.08
CA GLY A 332 8.30 3.70 3.30
C GLY A 332 7.97 2.61 2.27
N TRP A 333 6.73 2.10 2.24
CA TRP A 333 6.26 1.22 1.15
C TRP A 333 6.23 1.96 -0.21
N PRO A 334 6.60 1.34 -1.34
CA PRO A 334 7.08 -0.04 -1.48
C PRO A 334 8.60 -0.21 -1.27
N SER A 335 9.38 0.88 -1.25
CA SER A 335 10.85 0.86 -1.27
C SER A 335 11.52 0.27 -0.01
N ARG A 336 10.79 0.16 1.11
CA ARG A 336 11.26 -0.40 2.37
C ARG A 336 10.42 -1.62 2.73
N ILE A 337 11.06 -2.78 2.91
CA ILE A 337 10.42 -3.96 3.52
C ILE A 337 10.68 -3.89 5.04
N PRO A 338 9.66 -4.05 5.91
CA PRO A 338 9.88 -4.08 7.36
C PRO A 338 10.71 -5.30 7.76
N LEU A 339 11.79 -5.09 8.53
CA LEU A 339 12.59 -6.18 9.08
C LEU A 339 11.76 -7.05 10.04
N MET A 340 12.15 -8.32 10.18
CA MET A 340 11.47 -9.30 11.06
C MET A 340 11.29 -8.83 12.51
N SER A 341 12.15 -7.92 12.97
CA SER A 341 12.19 -7.36 14.33
C SER A 341 11.35 -6.09 14.53
N GLU A 342 10.70 -5.54 13.50
CA GLU A 342 9.84 -4.37 13.68
C GLU A 342 8.44 -4.74 14.18
N PRO A 343 7.80 -3.92 15.04
CA PRO A 343 6.42 -4.15 15.44
C PRO A 343 5.49 -4.00 14.23
N ILE A 344 4.89 -5.11 13.80
CA ILE A 344 4.07 -5.21 12.60
C ILE A 344 2.68 -4.63 12.86
N CYS A 345 2.28 -3.67 12.03
CA CYS A 345 0.93 -3.13 11.98
C CYS A 345 0.10 -3.96 10.98
N LEU A 346 -1.10 -4.41 11.37
CA LEU A 346 -2.02 -5.15 10.49
C LEU A 346 -3.34 -4.41 10.31
N ILE A 347 -3.89 -4.52 9.11
CA ILE A 347 -5.14 -3.90 8.68
C ILE A 347 -6.11 -5.03 8.35
N CYS A 348 -7.14 -5.21 9.18
CA CYS A 348 -8.11 -6.28 9.05
C CYS A 348 -9.30 -5.86 8.18
N LYS A 349 -9.62 -6.65 7.15
CA LYS A 349 -10.84 -6.52 6.33
C LYS A 349 -12.01 -7.36 6.90
N ASN A 350 -11.69 -8.45 7.59
CA ASN A 350 -12.59 -9.31 8.35
C ASN A 350 -11.84 -9.78 9.61
N PRO A 351 -12.50 -10.35 10.65
CA PRO A 351 -11.86 -10.68 11.92
C PRO A 351 -10.64 -11.63 11.86
N ARG A 352 -10.50 -12.46 10.80
CA ARG A 352 -9.35 -13.36 10.56
C ARG A 352 -8.49 -12.99 9.34
N THR A 353 -8.91 -12.04 8.51
CA THR A 353 -8.19 -11.66 7.27
C THR A 353 -7.58 -10.27 7.42
N CYS A 354 -6.30 -10.22 7.81
CA CYS A 354 -5.57 -8.98 8.06
C CYS A 354 -4.19 -9.00 7.38
N ASP A 355 -3.81 -7.88 6.79
CA ASP A 355 -2.59 -7.75 5.99
C ASP A 355 -1.78 -6.50 6.42
N ARG A 356 -0.49 -6.43 6.05
CA ARG A 356 0.39 -5.27 6.22
C ARG A 356 0.03 -4.14 5.24
N VAL A 357 -0.64 -4.46 4.13
CA VAL A 357 -1.16 -3.52 3.13
C VAL A 357 -2.58 -3.92 2.73
N LEU A 358 -3.54 -2.99 2.78
CA LEU A 358 -4.92 -3.24 2.35
C LEU A 358 -5.35 -2.27 1.25
N THR A 359 -5.71 -2.80 0.09
CA THR A 359 -6.29 -2.03 -1.03
C THR A 359 -7.82 -2.22 -1.08
N LEU A 360 -8.54 -1.11 -1.05
CA LEU A 360 -9.99 -1.02 -1.20
C LEU A 360 -10.33 -0.45 -2.58
N VAL A 361 -11.46 -0.86 -3.17
CA VAL A 361 -11.88 -0.43 -4.52
C VAL A 361 -13.29 0.16 -4.53
N SER A 362 -13.56 1.02 -5.52
CA SER A 362 -14.88 1.62 -5.78
C SER A 362 -15.99 0.58 -5.97
N GLY A 363 -17.21 0.92 -5.55
CA GLY A 363 -18.42 0.10 -5.71
C GLY A 363 -18.77 -0.78 -4.50
N ALA A 364 -17.97 -0.76 -3.43
CA ALA A 364 -18.19 -1.59 -2.23
C ALA A 364 -18.15 -0.78 -0.92
N VAL A 365 -18.75 -1.34 0.13
CA VAL A 365 -18.61 -0.85 1.52
C VAL A 365 -17.72 -1.82 2.28
N TYR A 366 -16.71 -1.29 2.98
CA TYR A 366 -15.78 -2.08 3.78
C TYR A 366 -15.93 -1.75 5.27
N LYS A 367 -15.71 -2.75 6.12
CA LYS A 367 -15.63 -2.62 7.58
C LYS A 367 -14.23 -3.06 7.99
N ILE A 368 -13.37 -2.10 8.35
CA ILE A 368 -11.96 -2.37 8.63
C ILE A 368 -11.60 -2.09 10.09
N SER A 369 -10.59 -2.78 10.63
CA SER A 369 -9.99 -2.47 11.93
C SER A 369 -8.46 -2.58 11.85
N PHE A 370 -7.77 -2.08 12.88
CA PHE A 370 -6.30 -1.96 12.87
C PHE A 370 -5.71 -2.65 14.11
N LEU A 371 -4.90 -3.68 13.89
CA LEU A 371 -4.07 -4.28 14.94
C LEU A 371 -2.71 -3.56 14.91
N CYS A 372 -2.68 -2.41 15.59
CA CYS A 372 -1.58 -1.46 15.56
C CYS A 372 -1.42 -0.78 16.92
N LYS A 373 -0.21 -0.84 17.48
CA LYS A 373 0.16 -0.02 18.66
C LYS A 373 0.29 1.47 18.35
N ASP A 374 0.69 1.79 17.11
CA ASP A 374 0.80 3.17 16.64
C ASP A 374 0.30 3.30 15.20
N LEU A 375 -0.90 3.87 15.04
CA LEU A 375 -1.47 4.24 13.75
C LEU A 375 -0.67 5.34 13.04
N SER A 376 0.22 6.05 13.73
CA SER A 376 1.11 7.04 13.13
C SER A 376 2.20 6.44 12.23
N ARG A 377 2.42 5.11 12.27
CA ARG A 377 3.24 4.38 11.28
C ARG A 377 2.51 4.07 9.97
N LEU A 378 1.17 4.14 9.94
CA LEU A 378 0.36 3.89 8.75
C LEU A 378 0.13 5.17 7.93
N ARG A 379 -0.08 4.99 6.63
CA ARG A 379 -0.30 6.03 5.62
C ARG A 379 -1.40 5.56 4.67
N ILE A 380 -2.24 6.49 4.21
CA ILE A 380 -3.19 6.24 3.13
C ILE A 380 -2.63 6.84 1.84
N THR A 381 -2.63 6.06 0.76
CA THR A 381 -2.47 6.54 -0.62
C THR A 381 -3.72 6.17 -1.40
N ALA A 382 -4.38 7.17 -1.99
CA ALA A 382 -5.59 6.97 -2.78
C ALA A 382 -5.43 7.49 -4.21
N GLU A 383 -6.06 6.82 -5.16
CA GLU A 383 -6.07 7.19 -6.58
C GLU A 383 -7.49 7.17 -7.14
N LYS A 384 -7.83 8.17 -7.95
CA LYS A 384 -9.11 8.30 -8.63
C LYS A 384 -8.93 8.69 -10.09
N GLY A 385 -9.42 7.87 -11.01
CA GLY A 385 -9.37 8.13 -12.45
C GLY A 385 -10.61 8.88 -12.94
N ILE A 386 -10.44 10.01 -13.62
CA ILE A 386 -11.51 10.77 -14.27
C ILE A 386 -11.22 10.85 -15.76
N SER A 387 -12.00 10.13 -16.57
CA SER A 387 -11.84 10.07 -18.03
C SER A 387 -12.97 10.78 -18.77
N CYS A 388 -12.64 11.44 -19.88
CA CYS A 388 -13.62 11.85 -20.88
C CYS A 388 -13.66 10.84 -22.05
N VAL A 389 -14.87 10.50 -22.52
CA VAL A 389 -15.08 9.63 -23.70
C VAL A 389 -15.91 10.35 -24.77
N ASP A 390 -16.99 11.06 -24.40
CA ASP A 390 -17.76 11.92 -25.32
C ASP A 390 -17.57 13.40 -24.97
N ILE A 391 -16.91 14.11 -25.88
CA ILE A 391 -16.63 15.55 -25.86
C ILE A 391 -17.87 16.37 -25.45
N ARG A 392 -19.04 16.06 -26.01
CA ARG A 392 -20.29 16.83 -25.85
C ARG A 392 -20.82 16.79 -24.42
N TRP A 393 -20.54 15.72 -23.68
CA TRP A 393 -20.95 15.53 -22.29
C TRP A 393 -19.92 16.04 -21.28
N CYS A 394 -18.63 16.00 -21.65
CA CYS A 394 -17.53 16.45 -20.79
C CYS A 394 -17.43 17.98 -20.69
N GLN A 395 -17.55 18.69 -21.82
CA GLN A 395 -17.37 20.16 -21.87
C GLN A 395 -18.39 20.96 -21.05
N ARG A 396 -19.50 20.32 -20.62
CA ARG A 396 -20.54 20.93 -19.76
C ARG A 396 -20.39 20.59 -18.28
N LYS A 397 -19.37 19.82 -17.88
CA LYS A 397 -19.17 19.35 -16.50
C LYS A 397 -17.91 19.96 -15.87
N ILE A 398 -18.10 20.52 -14.69
CA ILE A 398 -17.03 20.95 -13.78
C ILE A 398 -16.96 19.92 -12.64
N TYR A 399 -15.77 19.35 -12.45
CA TYR A 399 -15.46 18.34 -11.44
C TYR A 399 -14.73 19.01 -10.28
N SER A 400 -15.24 18.88 -9.05
CA SER A 400 -14.53 19.37 -7.86
C SER A 400 -13.48 18.35 -7.43
N LEU A 401 -12.21 18.74 -7.40
CA LEU A 401 -11.08 17.86 -7.05
C LEU A 401 -10.86 17.88 -5.53
N LEU A 402 -11.81 17.25 -4.83
CA LEU A 402 -11.85 17.16 -3.38
C LEU A 402 -11.43 15.76 -2.91
N VAL A 403 -10.76 15.69 -1.75
CA VAL A 403 -10.54 14.42 -1.06
C VAL A 403 -11.86 13.97 -0.39
N PRO A 404 -12.38 12.76 -0.67
CA PRO A 404 -13.63 12.29 -0.07
C PRO A 404 -13.58 12.18 1.45
N LYS A 405 -14.65 12.61 2.12
CA LYS A 405 -14.72 12.68 3.60
C LYS A 405 -14.43 11.34 4.29
N VAL A 406 -14.83 10.23 3.66
CA VAL A 406 -14.58 8.86 4.13
C VAL A 406 -13.09 8.54 4.34
N ILE A 407 -12.18 9.18 3.59
CA ILE A 407 -10.73 9.07 3.80
C ILE A 407 -10.27 9.97 4.96
N THR A 408 -10.74 11.21 5.01
CA THR A 408 -10.35 12.16 6.07
C THR A 408 -10.90 11.81 7.46
N GLN A 409 -11.88 10.90 7.52
CA GLN A 409 -12.48 10.39 8.76
C GLN A 409 -11.75 9.16 9.34
N LEU A 410 -10.80 8.57 8.61
CA LEU A 410 -9.97 7.49 9.12
C LEU A 410 -8.91 8.04 10.11
N PRO A 411 -8.52 7.29 11.16
CA PRO A 411 -7.53 7.72 12.15
C PRO A 411 -6.08 7.71 11.63
N ILE A 412 -5.89 7.54 10.31
CA ILE A 412 -4.60 7.39 9.64
C ILE A 412 -4.36 8.58 8.72
N ARG A 413 -3.12 9.06 8.65
CA ARG A 413 -2.77 10.23 7.83
C ARG A 413 -2.80 9.88 6.34
N LEU A 414 -3.56 10.67 5.57
CA LEU A 414 -3.46 10.69 4.11
C LEU A 414 -2.08 11.19 3.69
N HIS A 415 -1.27 10.32 3.09
CA HIS A 415 0.03 10.69 2.54
C HIS A 415 -0.13 11.37 1.18
N LYS A 416 -0.88 10.72 0.28
CA LYS A 416 -1.03 11.14 -1.12
C LYS A 416 -2.45 10.86 -1.63
N PHE A 417 -3.06 11.83 -2.30
CA PHE A 417 -4.25 11.63 -3.13
C PHE A 417 -3.89 11.93 -4.58
N ILE A 418 -4.28 11.05 -5.50
CA ILE A 418 -3.95 11.15 -6.93
C ILE A 418 -5.25 11.25 -7.73
N TRP A 419 -5.37 12.27 -8.57
CA TRP A 419 -6.33 12.28 -9.68
C TRP A 419 -5.59 12.00 -10.98
N LYS A 420 -5.96 10.93 -11.68
CA LYS A 420 -5.53 10.67 -13.07
C LYS A 420 -6.61 11.17 -14.01
N LEU A 421 -6.35 12.26 -14.71
CA LEU A 421 -7.27 12.89 -15.64
C LEU A 421 -6.93 12.44 -17.06
N LEU A 422 -7.87 11.78 -17.73
CA LEU A 422 -7.68 11.25 -19.09
C LEU A 422 -8.53 12.03 -20.09
N ALA A 423 -7.88 12.55 -21.15
CA ALA A 423 -8.47 13.37 -22.20
C ALA A 423 -8.06 12.86 -23.59
N PRO A 424 -8.99 12.79 -24.56
CA PRO A 424 -8.65 12.62 -25.98
C PRO A 424 -7.89 13.82 -26.54
N ASP A 425 -7.01 13.59 -27.52
CA ASP A 425 -6.05 14.57 -28.10
C ASP A 425 -6.66 15.88 -28.64
N LEU A 426 -7.98 15.92 -28.85
CA LEU A 426 -8.75 17.07 -29.34
C LEU A 426 -9.32 17.96 -28.21
N ILE A 427 -9.06 17.61 -26.95
CA ILE A 427 -9.61 18.24 -25.75
C ILE A 427 -8.47 18.58 -24.79
N ASN A 428 -8.47 19.81 -24.27
CA ASN A 428 -7.55 20.22 -23.22
C ASN A 428 -8.19 20.17 -21.84
N ILE A 429 -7.34 20.09 -20.83
CA ILE A 429 -7.69 19.99 -19.42
C ILE A 429 -7.46 21.35 -18.76
N GLU A 430 -8.48 21.86 -18.07
CA GLU A 430 -8.43 23.12 -17.34
C GLU A 430 -8.59 22.89 -15.84
N ILE A 431 -7.55 23.24 -15.08
CA ILE A 431 -7.55 23.28 -13.62
C ILE A 431 -7.80 24.72 -13.18
N THR A 432 -8.68 24.94 -12.21
CA THR A 432 -9.03 26.25 -11.62
C THR A 432 -9.00 26.21 -10.09
N SER A 433 -8.50 27.28 -9.47
CA SER A 433 -8.52 27.52 -8.01
C SER A 433 -9.03 28.95 -7.77
N PRO A 434 -10.36 29.18 -7.85
CA PRO A 434 -10.95 30.52 -7.95
C PRO A 434 -11.07 31.27 -6.61
N SER A 435 -10.80 30.61 -5.48
CA SER A 435 -10.96 31.17 -4.13
C SER A 435 -9.64 31.25 -3.35
N LEU A 436 -8.77 30.25 -3.53
CA LEU A 436 -7.46 30.21 -2.88
C LEU A 436 -6.32 30.68 -3.79
N LYS A 437 -6.44 30.47 -5.11
CA LYS A 437 -5.37 30.60 -6.12
C LYS A 437 -4.16 29.73 -5.83
N LEU A 438 -3.46 29.31 -6.89
CA LEU A 438 -2.24 28.53 -6.78
C LEU A 438 -0.99 29.43 -6.70
N GLN A 439 -0.10 29.12 -5.76
CA GLN A 439 1.27 29.63 -5.67
C GLN A 439 2.19 28.53 -6.22
N GLN A 440 3.05 28.87 -7.19
CA GLN A 440 4.11 27.97 -7.64
C GLN A 440 5.20 27.88 -6.57
N HIS A 441 5.66 26.66 -6.25
CA HIS A 441 6.76 26.47 -5.29
C HIS A 441 8.08 26.88 -5.93
N VAL A 442 8.61 28.05 -5.55
CA VAL A 442 9.90 28.57 -6.01
C VAL A 442 10.82 28.87 -4.81
N PRO A 443 12.15 28.94 -4.97
CA PRO A 443 13.08 29.12 -3.84
C PRO A 443 12.79 30.32 -2.94
N GLU A 444 12.31 31.42 -3.53
CA GLU A 444 11.93 32.69 -2.92
C GLU A 444 10.53 32.67 -2.28
N GLN A 445 9.63 31.81 -2.78
CA GLN A 445 8.22 31.74 -2.37
C GLN A 445 7.84 30.28 -2.09
N ARG A 446 8.42 29.74 -1.01
CA ARG A 446 8.20 28.35 -0.57
C ARG A 446 6.78 28.17 -0.06
N CYS A 447 6.19 27.01 -0.33
CA CYS A 447 4.91 26.59 0.25
C CYS A 447 5.04 26.35 1.76
N ASN A 448 4.20 27.04 2.56
CA ASN A 448 4.12 26.90 4.01
C ASN A 448 2.72 26.41 4.46
N THR A 449 2.12 25.52 3.65
CA THR A 449 0.75 25.02 3.76
C THR A 449 0.74 23.55 4.18
N SER A 450 -0.32 23.04 4.80
CA SER A 450 -0.34 21.63 5.25
C SER A 450 -0.44 20.61 4.11
N TYR A 451 -0.54 21.06 2.87
CA TYR A 451 -0.55 20.25 1.66
C TYR A 451 -0.05 21.02 0.44
N SER A 452 0.26 20.28 -0.62
CA SER A 452 0.67 20.80 -1.94
C SER A 452 0.15 19.90 -3.07
N TYR A 453 -0.05 20.46 -4.26
CA TYR A 453 -0.37 19.75 -5.49
C TYR A 453 0.87 19.63 -6.37
N SER A 454 1.29 18.42 -6.71
CA SER A 454 2.26 18.17 -7.78
C SER A 454 1.48 17.89 -9.07
N ILE A 455 1.73 18.61 -10.15
CA ILE A 455 1.00 18.49 -11.42
C ILE A 455 1.98 18.05 -12.51
N VAL A 456 1.63 16.97 -13.22
CA VAL A 456 2.40 16.42 -14.34
C VAL A 456 1.44 16.19 -15.51
N SER A 457 1.75 16.70 -16.70
CA SER A 457 1.12 16.27 -17.96
C SER A 457 1.99 15.17 -18.57
N ALA A 458 1.37 14.15 -19.17
CA ALA A 458 2.04 13.00 -19.74
C ALA A 458 1.39 12.56 -21.06
N THR A 459 2.24 12.22 -22.01
CA THR A 459 1.93 11.50 -23.25
C THR A 459 2.60 10.12 -23.19
N PRO A 460 2.31 9.18 -24.12
CA PRO A 460 3.04 7.92 -24.21
C PRO A 460 4.54 8.06 -24.49
N GLU A 461 4.99 9.23 -24.98
CA GLU A 461 6.37 9.47 -25.43
C GLU A 461 7.14 10.47 -24.55
N THR A 462 6.46 11.38 -23.85
CA THR A 462 7.07 12.45 -23.04
C THR A 462 6.27 12.79 -21.78
N GLU A 463 6.97 13.06 -20.67
CA GLU A 463 6.40 13.61 -19.44
C GLU A 463 6.83 15.08 -19.23
N LEU A 464 5.86 15.95 -18.93
CA LEU A 464 6.06 17.35 -18.59
C LEU A 464 5.64 17.60 -17.14
N ASN A 465 6.61 17.63 -16.22
CA ASN A 465 6.38 18.04 -14.84
C ASN A 465 6.05 19.54 -14.78
N VAL A 466 4.78 19.89 -14.64
CA VAL A 466 4.29 21.28 -14.64
C VAL A 466 4.75 22.02 -13.37
N GLY A 467 4.87 21.31 -12.25
CA GLY A 467 5.50 21.80 -11.03
C GLY A 467 4.77 21.37 -9.75
N VAL A 468 5.19 21.98 -8.64
CA VAL A 468 4.54 21.85 -7.33
C VAL A 468 3.89 23.19 -6.96
N PHE A 469 2.66 23.13 -6.46
CA PHE A 469 1.82 24.28 -6.15
C PHE A 469 1.19 24.16 -4.76
N CYS A 470 0.88 25.30 -4.14
CA CYS A 470 0.14 25.40 -2.87
C CYS A 470 -1.00 26.42 -2.98
N PRO A 471 -2.03 26.35 -2.11
CA PRO A 471 -3.06 27.39 -2.04
C PRO A 471 -2.49 28.72 -1.50
N GLY A 472 -3.16 29.84 -1.82
CA GLY A 472 -2.82 31.17 -1.32
C GLY A 472 -1.91 31.99 -2.26
N GLY A 473 -2.05 31.80 -3.58
CA GLY A 473 -1.15 32.38 -4.58
C GLY A 473 -1.78 33.39 -5.53
N SER A 474 -1.46 33.26 -6.82
CA SER A 474 -1.90 34.20 -7.86
C SER A 474 -2.20 33.55 -9.22
N ILE A 475 -1.90 32.26 -9.39
CA ILE A 475 -2.28 31.48 -10.56
C ILE A 475 -3.71 30.98 -10.32
N GLU A 476 -4.69 31.60 -10.97
CA GLU A 476 -6.11 31.24 -10.82
C GLU A 476 -6.44 29.96 -11.60
N LYS A 477 -5.74 29.76 -12.72
CA LYS A 477 -6.07 28.73 -13.71
C LYS A 477 -4.84 28.24 -14.47
N ILE A 478 -4.85 26.95 -14.79
CA ILE A 478 -3.82 26.27 -15.59
C ILE A 478 -4.54 25.42 -16.64
N GLN A 479 -4.42 25.77 -17.91
CA GLN A 479 -4.84 24.94 -19.04
C GLN A 479 -3.65 24.13 -19.53
N MET A 480 -3.84 22.84 -19.80
CA MET A 480 -2.79 21.94 -20.27
C MET A 480 -3.35 21.00 -21.34
N ARG A 481 -2.46 20.55 -22.21
CA ARG A 481 -2.70 19.47 -23.15
C ARG A 481 -2.47 18.09 -22.50
N ASN A 482 -2.96 17.04 -23.14
CA ASN A 482 -2.70 15.62 -22.85
C ASN A 482 -3.25 15.12 -21.49
N ASN A 483 -2.93 13.88 -21.13
CA ASN A 483 -3.36 13.26 -19.88
C ASN A 483 -2.60 13.85 -18.68
N ILE A 484 -3.27 14.12 -17.57
CA ILE A 484 -2.67 14.85 -16.43
C ILE A 484 -2.85 14.11 -15.12
N THR A 485 -1.75 13.97 -14.38
CA THR A 485 -1.73 13.40 -13.03
C THR A 485 -1.55 14.54 -12.02
N ILE A 486 -2.57 14.78 -11.21
CA ILE A 486 -2.54 15.70 -10.07
C ILE A 486 -2.32 14.88 -8.81
N SER A 487 -1.23 15.12 -8.08
CA SER A 487 -0.90 14.46 -6.82
C SER A 487 -0.92 15.46 -5.66
N LEU A 488 -2.00 15.47 -4.88
CA LEU A 488 -2.01 16.14 -3.58
C LEU A 488 -1.15 15.34 -2.60
N LYS A 489 -0.17 15.99 -1.97
CA LYS A 489 0.66 15.47 -0.88
C LYS A 489 0.36 16.27 0.39
N THR A 490 0.19 15.61 1.54
CA THR A 490 -0.03 16.30 2.83
C THR A 490 1.24 16.30 3.70
N PHE A 491 1.31 17.25 4.62
CA PHE A 491 2.42 17.42 5.57
C PHE A 491 1.88 17.63 6.99
N GLY A 492 2.46 16.92 7.97
CA GLY A 492 2.09 17.06 9.38
C GLY A 492 0.70 16.53 9.74
N LYS A 493 -0.06 17.31 10.53
CA LYS A 493 -1.45 17.03 10.95
C LYS A 493 -2.48 18.07 10.51
N GLY A 494 -2.05 19.25 10.01
CA GLY A 494 -2.96 20.40 9.74
C GLY A 494 -4.05 20.12 8.70
N PHE A 495 -3.79 19.18 7.79
CA PHE A 495 -4.66 18.89 6.65
C PHE A 495 -6.10 18.50 7.02
N LEU A 496 -6.33 17.90 8.19
CA LEU A 496 -7.68 17.53 8.62
C LEU A 496 -8.58 18.75 8.86
N ASN A 497 -8.00 19.92 9.19
CA ASN A 497 -8.72 21.18 9.34
C ASN A 497 -8.85 21.92 8.00
N GLU A 498 -7.81 21.84 7.16
CA GLU A 498 -7.76 22.51 5.85
C GLU A 498 -8.58 21.79 4.75
N SER A 499 -8.86 20.49 4.89
CA SER A 499 -9.49 19.66 3.85
C SER A 499 -10.88 20.14 3.40
N ASN A 500 -11.64 20.80 4.27
CA ASN A 500 -12.96 21.36 3.91
C ASN A 500 -12.86 22.65 3.07
N HIS A 501 -11.68 23.24 2.91
CA HIS A 501 -11.47 24.52 2.22
C HIS A 501 -10.88 24.36 0.80
N GLN A 502 -10.63 23.13 0.34
CA GLN A 502 -10.15 22.84 -1.01
C GLN A 502 -11.11 23.42 -2.07
N ASP A 503 -10.59 24.24 -2.98
CA ASP A 503 -11.38 24.91 -4.02
C ASP A 503 -11.09 24.42 -5.45
N LEU A 504 -10.12 23.50 -5.58
CA LEU A 504 -9.59 23.04 -6.87
C LEU A 504 -10.67 22.36 -7.71
N LYS A 505 -10.83 22.83 -8.95
CA LYS A 505 -11.82 22.37 -9.92
C LYS A 505 -11.15 22.01 -11.23
N MET A 506 -11.84 21.17 -11.99
CA MET A 506 -11.40 20.57 -13.25
C MET A 506 -12.52 20.64 -14.28
N SER A 507 -12.23 21.11 -15.49
CA SER A 507 -13.14 21.08 -16.64
C SER A 507 -12.42 20.68 -17.93
N PHE A 508 -13.15 20.05 -18.84
CA PHE A 508 -12.66 19.73 -20.19
C PHE A 508 -12.99 20.88 -21.14
N VAL A 509 -12.00 21.40 -21.85
CA VAL A 509 -12.11 22.63 -22.66
C VAL A 509 -11.60 22.42 -24.09
N PRO A 510 -11.98 23.28 -25.06
CA PRO A 510 -11.45 23.21 -26.42
C PRO A 510 -9.91 23.29 -26.49
N HIS A 511 -9.33 22.70 -27.54
CA HIS A 511 -7.90 22.64 -27.82
C HIS A 511 -7.25 24.05 -27.86
N ILE A 512 -6.19 24.26 -27.08
CA ILE A 512 -5.34 25.48 -27.12
C ILE A 512 -4.05 25.19 -27.90
N LYS A 513 -3.38 26.18 -28.48
CA LYS A 513 -2.19 25.93 -29.33
C LYS A 513 -0.92 25.55 -28.55
N ASP A 514 -0.82 25.99 -27.30
CA ASP A 514 0.35 25.77 -26.45
C ASP A 514 0.17 24.48 -25.61
N GLU A 515 1.27 23.87 -25.15
CA GLU A 515 1.20 22.67 -24.29
C GLU A 515 0.68 22.99 -22.88
N CYS A 516 0.94 24.21 -22.40
CA CYS A 516 0.39 24.72 -21.14
C CYS A 516 0.24 26.25 -21.17
N THR A 517 -0.91 26.73 -20.67
CA THR A 517 -1.23 28.15 -20.50
C THR A 517 -1.62 28.43 -19.05
N PHE A 518 -0.89 29.32 -18.39
CA PHE A 518 -1.17 29.81 -17.04
C PHE A 518 -1.97 31.09 -17.11
N THR A 519 -3.09 31.18 -16.37
CA THR A 519 -3.81 32.43 -16.12
C THR A 519 -3.47 32.92 -14.72
N VAL A 520 -2.89 34.11 -14.64
CA VAL A 520 -2.39 34.73 -13.42
C VAL A 520 -3.18 35.99 -13.13
N SER A 521 -3.86 36.04 -11.98
CA SER A 521 -4.61 37.20 -11.48
C SER A 521 -4.04 37.63 -10.12
N PRO A 522 -2.93 38.40 -10.09
CA PRO A 522 -2.27 38.79 -8.85
C PRO A 522 -3.13 39.68 -7.97
N ASP A 523 -2.96 39.54 -6.66
CA ASP A 523 -3.58 40.47 -5.72
C ASP A 523 -2.87 41.84 -5.77
N PRO A 524 -3.56 42.98 -5.55
CA PRO A 524 -3.04 44.33 -5.83
C PRO A 524 -1.77 44.80 -5.08
N LYS A 525 -1.18 43.95 -4.24
CA LYS A 525 0.07 44.20 -3.49
C LYS A 525 1.05 43.01 -3.57
N ALA A 526 0.75 41.99 -4.37
CA ALA A 526 1.59 40.81 -4.50
C ALA A 526 2.81 41.09 -5.38
N LYS A 527 3.96 40.52 -4.99
CA LYS A 527 5.05 40.22 -5.92
C LYS A 527 4.95 38.75 -6.28
N VAL A 528 4.69 38.45 -7.55
CA VAL A 528 4.54 37.07 -8.04
C VAL A 528 5.81 36.68 -8.76
N TYR A 529 6.35 35.50 -8.43
CA TYR A 529 7.45 34.86 -9.14
C TYR A 529 6.91 33.66 -9.93
N LEU A 530 7.37 33.53 -11.18
CA LEU A 530 6.94 32.49 -12.12
C LEU A 530 8.15 31.83 -12.78
N GLN A 531 8.16 30.51 -12.82
CA GLN A 531 9.22 29.67 -13.40
C GLN A 531 8.69 28.79 -14.53
N THR A 532 9.51 28.55 -15.54
CA THR A 532 9.27 27.51 -16.55
C THR A 532 9.07 26.13 -15.91
N PRO A 533 8.12 25.31 -16.41
CA PRO A 533 7.98 23.90 -16.04
C PRO A 533 9.28 23.07 -16.08
N ASN A 534 9.21 21.91 -15.43
CA ASN A 534 10.27 20.91 -15.33
C ASN A 534 11.57 21.39 -14.64
N TRP A 535 11.47 22.39 -13.76
CA TRP A 535 12.57 22.86 -12.93
C TRP A 535 13.08 21.73 -11.98
N PRO A 536 14.40 21.55 -11.78
CA PRO A 536 15.51 22.33 -12.33
C PRO A 536 16.01 21.85 -13.71
N TYR A 537 15.51 20.72 -14.22
CA TYR A 537 15.98 20.07 -15.46
C TYR A 537 15.65 20.85 -16.75
N GLY A 538 14.87 21.91 -16.65
CA GLY A 538 14.53 22.81 -17.75
C GLY A 538 13.44 22.28 -18.67
N LEU A 539 12.88 23.19 -19.47
CA LEU A 539 11.77 22.89 -20.35
C LEU A 539 12.17 21.84 -21.42
N PRO A 540 11.33 20.84 -21.77
CA PRO A 540 11.67 19.87 -22.81
C PRO A 540 11.80 20.50 -24.21
N PRO A 541 12.47 19.84 -25.18
CA PRO A 541 12.66 20.38 -26.53
C PRO A 541 11.33 20.70 -27.23
N TYR A 542 11.32 21.78 -28.02
CA TYR A 542 10.17 22.24 -28.83
C TYR A 542 8.88 22.61 -28.08
N VAL A 543 8.81 22.39 -26.76
CA VAL A 543 7.65 22.77 -25.93
C VAL A 543 7.53 24.30 -25.86
N SER A 544 6.29 24.79 -25.93
CA SER A 544 5.94 26.21 -25.74
C SER A 544 4.95 26.37 -24.59
N ILE A 545 5.21 27.34 -23.72
CA ILE A 545 4.46 27.63 -22.49
C ILE A 545 4.10 29.12 -22.47
N SER A 546 2.86 29.42 -22.10
CA SER A 546 2.33 30.79 -22.11
C SER A 546 1.78 31.20 -20.75
N TRP A 547 1.98 32.46 -20.37
CA TRP A 547 1.41 33.08 -19.18
C TRP A 547 0.59 34.31 -19.58
N TYR A 548 -0.71 34.29 -19.28
CA TYR A 548 -1.59 35.44 -19.37
C TYR A 548 -1.67 36.11 -18.00
N VAL A 549 -1.27 37.37 -17.92
CA VAL A 549 -1.20 38.14 -16.68
C VAL A 549 -2.23 39.26 -16.72
N VAL A 550 -3.22 39.17 -15.82
CA VAL A 550 -4.27 40.17 -15.64
C VAL A 550 -3.74 41.34 -14.82
N VAL A 551 -3.97 42.57 -15.27
CA VAL A 551 -3.50 43.83 -14.68
C VAL A 551 -4.70 44.60 -14.12
N PRO A 552 -4.82 44.75 -12.78
CA PRO A 552 -5.92 45.49 -12.17
C PRO A 552 -6.04 46.90 -12.76
N SER A 553 -7.25 47.31 -13.16
CA SER A 553 -7.47 48.50 -14.01
C SER A 553 -6.87 49.81 -13.49
N LYS A 554 -6.73 49.96 -12.17
CA LYS A 554 -6.13 51.11 -11.47
C LYS A 554 -4.62 50.99 -11.21
N GLN A 555 -3.97 49.93 -11.68
CA GLN A 555 -2.55 49.65 -11.43
C GLN A 555 -1.77 49.48 -12.73
N VAL A 556 -0.45 49.53 -12.60
CA VAL A 556 0.54 49.21 -13.64
C VAL A 556 1.29 47.96 -13.17
N ALA A 557 1.44 46.98 -14.05
CA ALA A 557 2.29 45.82 -13.77
C ALA A 557 3.73 46.17 -14.16
N HIS A 558 4.70 45.86 -13.30
CA HIS A 558 6.11 45.99 -13.60
C HIS A 558 6.70 44.58 -13.73
N LEU A 559 7.10 44.22 -14.95
CA LEU A 559 7.58 42.91 -15.36
C LEU A 559 9.11 42.93 -15.45
N GLY A 560 9.78 41.93 -14.86
CA GLY A 560 11.23 41.78 -14.97
C GLY A 560 11.68 40.31 -14.95
N PHE A 561 12.83 40.04 -15.58
CA PHE A 561 13.48 38.71 -15.57
C PHE A 561 14.50 38.61 -14.44
N SER A 562 14.81 37.38 -14.03
CA SER A 562 15.76 37.09 -12.93
C SER A 562 17.18 36.75 -13.43
N LYS A 563 17.37 36.72 -14.75
CA LYS A 563 18.64 36.53 -15.48
C LYS A 563 18.66 37.50 -16.66
N ASP A 564 19.85 37.94 -17.09
CA ASP A 564 19.99 38.82 -18.27
C ASP A 564 19.92 38.07 -19.62
N ARG A 565 19.99 36.73 -19.59
CA ARG A 565 19.97 35.83 -20.76
C ARG A 565 19.20 34.55 -20.45
N MET A 566 18.69 33.87 -21.49
CA MET A 566 17.93 32.61 -21.35
C MET A 566 18.79 31.43 -20.84
N GLY A 567 20.09 31.40 -21.18
CA GLY A 567 21.02 30.37 -20.70
C GLY A 567 20.98 29.03 -21.44
N ILE A 568 20.46 29.01 -22.67
CA ILE A 568 20.42 27.85 -23.58
C ILE A 568 21.27 28.13 -24.83
N ALA A 569 21.85 27.08 -25.42
CA ALA A 569 22.37 27.09 -26.78
C ALA A 569 21.56 26.10 -27.64
N CYS A 570 21.10 26.51 -28.81
CA CYS A 570 20.26 25.67 -29.68
C CYS A 570 21.09 24.91 -30.71
N GLU A 571 20.87 23.60 -30.82
CA GLU A 571 21.39 22.76 -31.90
C GLU A 571 20.49 22.86 -33.14
N THR A 572 19.18 22.68 -32.95
CA THR A 572 18.16 22.80 -34.00
C THR A 572 16.96 23.60 -33.53
N GLY A 573 16.43 24.46 -34.42
CA GLY A 573 15.43 25.46 -34.06
C GLY A 573 16.04 26.70 -33.40
N ARG A 574 15.19 27.49 -32.73
CA ARG A 574 15.51 28.71 -31.99
C ARG A 574 14.59 28.79 -30.76
N ALA A 575 15.06 29.38 -29.67
CA ALA A 575 14.26 29.57 -28.46
C ALA A 575 13.89 31.05 -28.33
N TYR A 576 12.63 31.32 -27.97
CA TYR A 576 12.10 32.67 -27.96
C TYR A 576 11.41 33.00 -26.63
N VAL A 577 11.53 34.27 -26.23
CA VAL A 577 10.65 34.91 -25.26
C VAL A 577 9.90 36.01 -25.98
N ASN A 578 8.57 35.93 -26.00
CA ASN A 578 7.68 36.89 -26.62
C ASN A 578 6.80 37.56 -25.54
N ILE A 579 6.63 38.89 -25.60
CA ILE A 579 5.86 39.66 -24.63
C ILE A 579 4.98 40.69 -25.35
N LYS A 580 3.66 40.63 -25.13
CA LYS A 580 2.66 41.42 -25.86
C LYS A 580 1.50 41.87 -24.96
N GLU A 581 1.13 43.15 -25.01
CA GLU A 581 -0.10 43.64 -24.37
C GLU A 581 -1.35 43.33 -25.21
N GLU A 582 -2.49 43.18 -24.54
CA GLU A 582 -3.81 42.97 -25.14
C GLU A 582 -4.46 44.31 -25.55
N THR A 583 -3.77 45.07 -26.42
CA THR A 583 -4.29 46.32 -27.01
C THR A 583 -4.14 46.36 -28.52
N LEU A 584 -5.07 47.06 -29.19
CA LEU A 584 -5.03 47.28 -30.63
C LEU A 584 -3.78 48.08 -31.02
N GLY A 585 -2.86 47.44 -31.73
CA GLY A 585 -1.57 48.03 -32.13
C GLY A 585 -0.43 47.85 -31.12
N ALA A 586 -0.57 47.00 -30.10
CA ALA A 586 0.51 46.69 -29.16
C ALA A 586 1.80 46.20 -29.86
N GLU A 587 2.95 46.77 -29.48
CA GLU A 587 4.26 46.35 -29.99
C GLU A 587 4.69 45.01 -29.38
N GLU A 588 4.91 44.03 -30.24
CA GLU A 588 5.22 42.65 -29.84
C GLU A 588 6.73 42.47 -29.63
N THR A 589 7.13 42.24 -28.38
CA THR A 589 8.55 42.18 -28.00
C THR A 589 9.06 40.75 -28.01
N VAL A 590 9.60 40.33 -29.14
CA VAL A 590 10.30 39.04 -29.29
C VAL A 590 11.79 39.20 -28.94
N ARG A 591 12.34 38.24 -28.20
CA ARG A 591 13.78 38.04 -27.99
C ARG A 591 14.20 36.61 -28.29
N ARG A 592 15.40 36.43 -28.83
CA ARG A 592 16.02 35.14 -29.21
C ARG A 592 17.07 34.68 -28.19
N GLU A 593 17.47 33.41 -28.27
CA GLU A 593 18.40 32.78 -27.30
C GLU A 593 19.77 33.47 -27.18
N ASP A 594 20.26 34.07 -28.27
CA ASP A 594 21.53 34.78 -28.41
C ASP A 594 21.47 36.25 -27.95
N GLU A 595 20.27 36.78 -27.69
CA GLU A 595 20.03 38.17 -27.30
C GLU A 595 20.04 38.36 -25.76
N LEU A 596 19.98 39.62 -25.32
CA LEU A 596 19.71 39.96 -23.93
C LEU A 596 18.20 40.00 -23.68
N LEU A 597 17.78 39.50 -22.52
CA LEU A 597 16.38 39.58 -22.08
C LEU A 597 15.96 41.04 -21.85
N PRO A 598 14.66 41.37 -21.97
CA PRO A 598 14.18 42.73 -21.80
C PRO A 598 14.49 43.28 -20.39
N LYS A 599 14.96 44.52 -20.33
CA LYS A 599 15.07 45.26 -19.05
C LYS A 599 13.68 45.38 -18.40
N PRO A 600 13.59 45.47 -17.06
CA PRO A 600 12.31 45.58 -16.36
C PRO A 600 11.47 46.74 -16.88
N ARG A 601 10.18 46.49 -17.16
CA ARG A 601 9.31 47.43 -17.88
C ARG A 601 7.90 47.46 -17.31
N ASN A 602 7.23 48.58 -17.55
CA ASN A 602 5.83 48.79 -17.19
C ASN A 602 4.91 48.24 -18.28
N MET A 603 3.85 47.56 -17.84
CA MET A 603 2.74 47.05 -18.64
C MET A 603 1.44 47.69 -18.11
N TYR A 604 0.65 48.29 -18.97
CA TYR A 604 -0.51 49.13 -18.60
C TYR A 604 -1.85 48.41 -18.71
N HIS A 605 -1.87 47.31 -19.46
CA HIS A 605 -2.99 46.44 -19.80
C HIS A 605 -2.62 44.96 -19.56
N ASP A 606 -3.62 44.08 -19.62
CA ASP A 606 -3.45 42.63 -19.59
C ASP A 606 -2.44 42.18 -20.65
N PHE A 607 -1.57 41.22 -20.34
CA PHE A 607 -0.46 40.86 -21.24
C PHE A 607 -0.09 39.38 -21.23
N TRP A 608 0.47 38.97 -22.35
CA TRP A 608 1.00 37.63 -22.61
C TRP A 608 2.52 37.62 -22.48
N VAL A 609 3.06 36.59 -21.82
CA VAL A 609 4.47 36.19 -21.84
C VAL A 609 4.51 34.76 -22.35
N ASN A 610 5.09 34.53 -23.53
CA ASN A 610 5.17 33.21 -24.15
C ASN A 610 6.64 32.81 -24.30
N VAL A 611 6.97 31.57 -23.93
CA VAL A 611 8.33 31.05 -23.91
C VAL A 611 8.36 29.72 -24.67
N SER A 612 9.13 29.66 -25.75
CA SER A 612 9.27 28.47 -26.60
C SER A 612 10.71 27.96 -26.62
N ASN A 613 10.87 26.64 -26.60
CA ASN A 613 12.16 25.98 -26.55
C ASN A 613 12.63 25.46 -27.92
N CYS A 614 13.95 25.35 -28.09
CA CYS A 614 14.60 24.67 -29.21
C CYS A 614 15.02 23.24 -28.81
N LYS A 615 15.78 22.55 -29.68
CA LYS A 615 16.61 21.41 -29.24
C LYS A 615 17.89 21.99 -28.60
N PRO A 616 18.16 21.78 -27.30
CA PRO A 616 19.38 22.26 -26.68
C PRO A 616 20.61 21.49 -27.19
N VAL A 617 21.75 22.16 -27.23
CA VAL A 617 23.07 21.51 -27.25
C VAL A 617 23.31 20.82 -25.91
N ASP A 618 23.98 19.66 -25.93
CA ASP A 618 24.32 18.86 -24.75
C ASP A 618 24.75 19.71 -23.54
N LYS A 619 24.15 19.40 -22.38
CA LYS A 619 24.35 20.06 -21.08
C LYS A 619 23.79 21.49 -20.96
N THR A 620 23.10 22.03 -21.97
CA THR A 620 22.33 23.29 -21.83
C THR A 620 20.83 23.01 -21.63
N GLN A 621 20.14 23.82 -20.82
CA GLN A 621 18.74 23.61 -20.43
C GLN A 621 18.01 24.94 -20.24
N LEU A 622 16.86 25.13 -20.91
CA LEU A 622 16.07 26.35 -20.80
C LEU A 622 15.39 26.43 -19.43
N THR A 623 15.88 27.35 -18.58
CA THR A 623 15.44 27.55 -17.19
C THR A 623 15.19 29.04 -16.96
N LEU A 624 13.95 29.49 -17.20
CA LEU A 624 13.59 30.91 -17.13
C LEU A 624 12.73 31.21 -15.91
N GLN A 625 13.03 32.33 -15.24
CA GLN A 625 12.29 32.83 -14.09
C GLN A 625 12.06 34.33 -14.25
N PHE A 626 10.81 34.76 -14.16
CA PHE A 626 10.41 36.15 -14.21
C PHE A 626 9.53 36.50 -13.00
N TRP A 627 9.33 37.79 -12.77
CA TRP A 627 8.52 38.31 -11.69
C TRP A 627 7.66 39.48 -12.16
N VAL A 628 6.52 39.65 -11.48
CA VAL A 628 5.60 40.77 -11.70
C VAL A 628 5.28 41.41 -10.36
N THR A 629 5.36 42.73 -10.29
CA THR A 629 4.93 43.57 -9.15
C THR A 629 3.93 44.61 -9.60
N PHE A 630 2.96 44.95 -8.77
CA PHE A 630 1.94 45.95 -9.11
C PHE A 630 2.17 47.25 -8.34
N ALA A 631 2.00 48.37 -9.04
CA ALA A 631 2.02 49.71 -8.47
C ALA A 631 0.76 50.47 -8.89
N ASP A 632 0.22 51.31 -8.00
CA ASP A 632 -0.95 52.13 -8.32
C ASP A 632 -0.63 53.12 -9.44
N LYS A 633 -1.53 53.27 -10.42
CA LYS A 633 -1.40 54.27 -11.48
C LYS A 633 -1.36 55.65 -10.83
N GLN A 634 -0.25 56.38 -10.99
CA GLN A 634 -0.19 57.80 -10.65
C GLN A 634 -1.21 58.54 -11.52
N ILE A 635 -2.37 58.85 -10.93
CA ILE A 635 -3.31 59.81 -11.50
C ILE A 635 -2.63 61.17 -11.40
N ASP A 636 -2.27 61.75 -12.55
CA ASP A 636 -1.62 63.06 -12.58
C ASP A 636 -2.62 64.16 -12.18
N LEU A 637 -2.68 64.38 -10.87
CA LEU A 637 -3.53 65.36 -10.23
C LEU A 637 -3.21 66.79 -10.72
N GLY A 638 -1.99 67.03 -11.22
CA GLY A 638 -1.60 68.29 -11.84
C GLY A 638 -2.45 68.63 -13.06
N VAL A 639 -2.79 67.65 -13.90
CA VAL A 639 -3.66 67.86 -15.08
C VAL A 639 -5.09 68.21 -14.65
N ILE A 640 -5.63 67.50 -13.65
CA ILE A 640 -7.00 67.76 -13.16
C ILE A 640 -7.06 69.14 -12.49
N ILE A 641 -6.07 69.51 -11.66
CA ILE A 641 -5.99 70.83 -11.04
C ILE A 641 -5.82 71.93 -12.11
N ALA A 642 -5.00 71.72 -13.15
CA ALA A 642 -4.81 72.67 -14.23
C ALA A 642 -6.10 72.90 -15.05
N VAL A 643 -6.86 71.84 -15.36
CA VAL A 643 -8.15 71.94 -16.06
C VAL A 643 -9.19 72.65 -15.19
N VAL A 644 -9.27 72.34 -13.89
CA VAL A 644 -10.19 73.02 -12.96
C VAL A 644 -9.81 74.49 -12.75
N ALA A 645 -8.51 74.81 -12.66
CA ALA A 645 -8.03 76.19 -12.58
C ALA A 645 -8.33 76.98 -13.86
N GLY A 646 -8.07 76.40 -15.05
CA GLY A 646 -8.39 77.00 -16.34
C GLY A 646 -9.89 77.26 -16.53
N ALA A 647 -10.74 76.30 -16.17
CA ALA A 647 -12.19 76.45 -16.17
C ALA A 647 -12.65 77.54 -15.16
N GLY A 648 -12.03 77.61 -13.98
CA GLY A 648 -12.29 78.66 -12.98
C GLY A 648 -11.95 80.07 -13.49
N VAL A 649 -10.81 80.23 -14.17
CA VAL A 649 -10.41 81.50 -14.81
C VAL A 649 -11.40 81.89 -15.92
N LEU A 650 -11.81 80.95 -16.79
CA LEU A 650 -12.80 81.22 -17.83
C LEU A 650 -14.17 81.61 -17.26
N MET A 651 -14.61 80.97 -16.17
CA MET A 651 -15.84 81.35 -15.45
C MET A 651 -15.73 82.74 -14.80
N ALA A 652 -14.58 83.10 -14.23
CA ALA A 652 -14.35 84.44 -13.68
C ALA A 652 -14.36 85.54 -14.77
N ILE A 653 -13.79 85.26 -15.95
CA ILE A 653 -13.84 86.16 -17.10
C ILE A 653 -15.28 86.29 -17.61
N GLY A 654 -16.02 85.18 -17.74
CA GLY A 654 -17.44 85.20 -18.11
C GLY A 654 -18.32 86.00 -17.14
N LEU A 655 -18.11 85.83 -15.83
CA LEU A 655 -18.83 86.57 -14.79
C LEU A 655 -18.51 88.07 -14.80
N THR A 656 -17.24 88.45 -14.90
CA THR A 656 -16.83 89.86 -14.96
C THR A 656 -17.37 90.58 -16.20
N VAL A 657 -17.33 89.95 -17.39
CA VAL A 657 -17.95 90.48 -18.61
C VAL A 657 -19.49 90.61 -18.47
N CYS A 658 -20.15 89.65 -17.81
CA CYS A 658 -21.59 89.70 -17.59
C CYS A 658 -22.00 90.80 -16.58
N CYS A 659 -21.27 90.96 -15.47
CA CYS A 659 -21.56 91.92 -14.42
C CYS A 659 -21.46 93.39 -14.87
N VAL A 660 -20.58 93.71 -15.83
CA VAL A 660 -20.43 95.08 -16.35
C VAL A 660 -21.64 95.52 -17.20
N LYS A 661 -22.40 94.58 -17.80
CA LYS A 661 -23.44 94.91 -18.80
C LYS A 661 -24.89 94.97 -18.29
N LYS A 662 -25.18 94.68 -17.01
CA LYS A 662 -26.56 94.73 -16.46
C LYS A 662 -26.67 95.51 -15.14
N LYS A 663 -26.85 96.84 -15.23
CA LYS A 663 -27.20 97.69 -14.09
C LYS A 663 -28.22 98.79 -14.42
N LYS A 664 -29.50 98.44 -14.67
CA LYS A 664 -30.67 99.34 -14.54
C LYS A 664 -32.03 98.62 -14.64
N LYS A 665 -32.97 99.00 -13.74
CA LYS A 665 -34.43 98.70 -13.70
C LYS A 665 -34.83 97.21 -13.52
N LYS A 666 -35.93 96.87 -12.84
CA LYS A 666 -36.70 97.52 -11.74
C LYS A 666 -37.50 96.41 -11.00
N SER A 667 -37.93 96.65 -9.77
CA SER A 667 -38.58 95.67 -8.87
C SER A 667 -40.11 95.61 -8.96
N GLN A 668 -40.70 94.44 -8.66
CA GLN A 668 -41.95 94.35 -7.88
C GLN A 668 -42.05 93.01 -7.13
N ASN A 669 -42.63 93.03 -5.93
CA ASN A 669 -42.86 91.92 -4.98
C ASN A 669 -44.41 91.64 -4.91
N PRO A 670 -45.02 90.80 -4.02
CA PRO A 670 -44.45 90.08 -2.85
C PRO A 670 -45.02 88.67 -2.45
N MET A 671 -44.37 88.04 -1.44
CA MET A 671 -44.97 87.26 -0.31
C MET A 671 -45.67 85.90 -0.58
N VAL A 672 -45.80 84.92 0.35
CA VAL A 672 -45.35 84.65 1.76
C VAL A 672 -44.91 83.16 1.81
N GLY A 673 -44.05 82.61 2.69
CA GLY A 673 -43.19 83.09 3.78
C GLY A 673 -42.14 82.01 4.16
N VAL A 674 -41.02 82.32 4.84
CA VAL A 674 -40.84 82.61 6.29
C VAL A 674 -40.50 81.36 7.12
N TYR A 675 -39.20 81.18 7.38
CA TYR A 675 -38.50 80.42 8.46
C TYR A 675 -38.83 78.91 8.67
N ASN A 676 -37.91 77.93 8.60
CA ASN A 676 -36.48 77.81 8.99
C ASN A 676 -36.28 77.78 10.53
N PRO A 677 -35.66 76.73 11.12
CA PRO A 677 -34.19 76.65 11.08
C PRO A 677 -33.56 75.26 10.80
N ASN A 678 -32.33 75.34 10.27
CA ASN A 678 -31.25 74.33 10.21
C ASN A 678 -31.11 73.37 11.43
N VAL A 679 -30.60 72.15 11.20
CA VAL A 679 -29.23 71.67 11.61
C VAL A 679 -29.08 70.14 11.44
N ASN A 680 -27.90 69.71 10.97
CA ASN A 680 -27.30 68.36 10.97
C ASN A 680 -28.11 67.14 10.48
N THR A 681 -27.82 66.73 9.25
CA THR A 681 -27.99 65.37 8.74
C THR A 681 -26.98 64.39 9.32
N GLN A 682 -27.44 63.38 10.06
CA GLN A 682 -26.79 62.05 10.14
C GLN A 682 -27.85 60.95 10.13
N VAL A 683 -27.55 59.83 9.47
CA VAL A 683 -28.46 58.69 9.26
C VAL A 683 -27.85 57.44 9.87
N PRO A 684 -28.65 56.64 10.59
CA PRO A 684 -28.52 55.18 10.46
C PRO A 684 -29.89 54.49 10.34
N GLY A 685 -30.11 53.76 9.23
CA GLY A 685 -31.32 52.95 9.02
C GLY A 685 -31.12 51.48 9.38
N LYS A 686 -31.82 51.01 10.43
CA LYS A 686 -32.00 49.62 10.91
C LYS A 686 -32.95 49.69 12.14
N GLN A 687 -33.80 48.73 12.49
CA GLN A 687 -34.10 47.37 11.98
C GLN A 687 -35.49 46.93 12.52
N GLY A 688 -36.21 46.01 11.84
CA GLY A 688 -37.50 45.46 12.32
C GLY A 688 -38.44 45.03 11.17
N LEU A 689 -38.94 43.81 10.93
CA LEU A 689 -38.90 42.45 11.52
C LEU A 689 -40.31 41.96 11.97
N PHE A 690 -40.75 40.79 11.44
CA PHE A 690 -42.03 40.06 11.68
C PHE A 690 -43.32 40.70 11.08
N THR A 691 -44.43 39.99 10.77
CA THR A 691 -44.84 38.58 11.08
C THR A 691 -45.71 37.89 9.97
N LYS A 692 -45.99 36.59 10.16
CA LYS A 692 -46.90 35.64 9.43
C LYS A 692 -48.37 36.14 9.32
N GLY A 693 -49.31 35.60 8.50
CA GLY A 693 -49.30 34.55 7.43
C GLY A 693 -50.64 33.75 7.29
N ARG A 694 -50.81 32.95 6.21
CA ARG A 694 -51.83 31.86 5.89
C ARG A 694 -53.22 32.14 5.22
N LYS A 695 -53.36 31.60 3.99
CA LYS A 695 -54.43 30.73 3.37
C LYS A 695 -55.94 31.09 3.30
N LYS A 696 -56.47 31.16 2.05
CA LYS A 696 -57.49 30.29 1.37
C LYS A 696 -57.45 30.58 -0.16
N ASN A 697 -57.47 29.60 -1.09
CA ASN A 697 -58.60 28.92 -1.77
C ASN A 697 -59.60 29.88 -2.50
N GLU A 698 -60.05 29.66 -3.75
CA GLU A 698 -59.91 28.52 -4.70
C GLU A 698 -60.20 28.91 -6.19
N SER A 699 -59.86 28.02 -7.15
CA SER A 699 -60.30 27.83 -8.58
C SER A 699 -60.92 29.00 -9.43
N HIS A 700 -60.63 29.17 -10.75
CA HIS A 700 -61.09 28.33 -11.89
C HIS A 700 -60.53 28.75 -13.28
N VAL A 701 -60.18 27.75 -14.11
CA VAL A 701 -60.41 27.55 -15.60
C VAL A 701 -60.00 28.60 -16.67
N TYR A 702 -59.59 28.08 -17.83
CA TYR A 702 -59.05 28.73 -19.03
C TYR A 702 -60.03 29.55 -19.90
N ALA A 703 -59.46 30.45 -20.72
CA ALA A 703 -59.96 30.82 -22.05
C ALA A 703 -58.78 30.95 -23.05
N VAL A 704 -59.04 30.70 -24.33
CA VAL A 704 -58.07 30.69 -25.47
C VAL A 704 -58.25 32.02 -26.25
N ILE A 705 -57.28 32.57 -27.00
CA ILE A 705 -56.92 32.28 -28.41
C ILE A 705 -55.58 32.99 -28.78
N ASP A 706 -55.00 32.55 -29.90
CA ASP A 706 -53.67 32.80 -30.48
C ASP A 706 -53.55 34.10 -31.34
N ASP A 707 -52.51 34.13 -32.20
CA ASP A 707 -52.26 34.95 -33.40
C ASP A 707 -51.34 36.21 -33.29
N ALA A 708 -50.04 35.92 -33.44
CA ALA A 708 -49.09 36.48 -34.42
C ALA A 708 -49.09 37.99 -34.80
N VAL A 709 -47.89 38.61 -34.69
CA VAL A 709 -47.31 39.41 -35.79
C VAL A 709 -45.80 39.16 -35.91
N VAL A 710 -45.28 39.06 -37.13
CA VAL A 710 -43.85 38.99 -37.47
C VAL A 710 -43.37 40.35 -37.98
N TYR A 711 -42.15 40.79 -37.63
CA TYR A 711 -41.29 41.53 -38.57
C TYR A 711 -39.80 41.39 -38.23
N GLY A 712 -38.97 41.17 -39.25
CA GLY A 712 -37.52 40.96 -39.14
C GLY A 712 -36.84 40.78 -40.51
N HIS A 713 -37.28 41.52 -41.53
CA HIS A 713 -36.75 41.42 -42.89
C HIS A 713 -35.46 42.27 -43.08
N LEU A 714 -34.79 42.01 -44.21
CA LEU A 714 -33.77 42.87 -44.86
C LEU A 714 -32.35 42.90 -44.27
N LEU A 715 -31.61 41.80 -44.45
CA LEU A 715 -30.31 41.74 -45.19
C LEU A 715 -30.25 40.30 -45.77
N LYS A 716 -30.20 40.00 -47.07
CA LYS A 716 -29.56 40.58 -48.28
C LYS A 716 -28.02 40.75 -48.17
N GLU A 717 -27.20 40.29 -49.12
CA GLU A 717 -27.38 39.35 -50.26
C GLU A 717 -26.00 39.06 -50.90
N SER A 718 -25.57 37.80 -51.08
CA SER A 718 -24.38 37.48 -51.92
C SER A 718 -24.27 36.00 -52.34
N ASN A 719 -25.01 35.64 -53.39
CA ASN A 719 -24.70 34.68 -54.46
C ASN A 719 -23.71 33.51 -54.21
N GLY A 720 -24.23 32.27 -54.34
CA GLY A 720 -23.43 31.04 -54.48
C GLY A 720 -24.31 29.78 -54.57
N SER A 721 -24.73 29.40 -55.79
CA SER A 721 -25.48 28.15 -56.06
C SER A 721 -24.62 26.91 -55.78
N VAL A 722 -25.14 25.73 -55.39
CA VAL A 722 -26.33 25.01 -55.91
C VAL A 722 -27.11 24.29 -54.79
N ALA A 723 -28.41 24.08 -55.00
CA ALA A 723 -29.32 23.19 -54.26
C ALA A 723 -30.44 22.73 -55.24
N PRO A 724 -31.38 21.82 -54.88
CA PRO A 724 -31.48 21.01 -53.66
C PRO A 724 -31.64 19.50 -53.93
N GLU A 725 -31.75 18.69 -52.88
CA GLU A 725 -32.76 17.62 -52.85
C GLU A 725 -33.25 17.40 -51.42
N VAL A 726 -34.56 17.27 -51.24
CA VAL A 726 -35.24 16.99 -49.95
C VAL A 726 -36.25 15.89 -50.24
N ASP A 727 -35.84 14.62 -50.10
CA ASP A 727 -36.72 13.49 -50.43
C ASP A 727 -37.74 13.22 -49.30
N VAL A 728 -38.88 12.70 -49.71
CA VAL A 728 -40.11 12.56 -48.93
C VAL A 728 -40.18 11.19 -48.27
N TYR A 729 -40.87 11.09 -47.13
CA TYR A 729 -41.19 9.82 -46.48
C TYR A 729 -41.90 8.86 -47.46
N ARG A 730 -41.22 7.80 -47.88
CA ARG A 730 -41.83 6.71 -48.65
C ARG A 730 -42.37 5.62 -47.70
N PRO A 731 -43.57 5.06 -47.97
CA PRO A 731 -44.05 3.86 -47.29
C PRO A 731 -43.11 2.65 -47.49
N PHE A 732 -43.24 1.66 -46.62
CA PHE A 732 -42.49 0.40 -46.68
C PHE A 732 -43.32 -0.66 -47.43
N ASP A 733 -42.99 -0.91 -48.70
CA ASP A 733 -43.54 -2.01 -49.48
C ASP A 733 -42.70 -3.29 -49.31
N GLY A 734 -42.95 -4.02 -48.22
CA GLY A 734 -42.33 -5.31 -47.93
C GLY A 734 -43.29 -6.25 -47.19
N PRO A 735 -43.16 -7.59 -47.37
CA PRO A 735 -44.11 -8.54 -46.80
C PRO A 735 -44.02 -8.59 -45.27
N ILE A 736 -45.10 -8.19 -44.59
CA ILE A 736 -45.19 -8.18 -43.13
C ILE A 736 -45.53 -9.58 -42.62
N GLY A 737 -44.58 -10.23 -41.95
CA GLY A 737 -44.80 -11.49 -41.23
C GLY A 737 -45.66 -11.29 -39.97
N SER A 738 -46.51 -12.27 -39.64
CA SER A 738 -47.59 -12.13 -38.66
C SER A 738 -47.21 -12.35 -37.18
N LEU A 739 -45.93 -12.46 -36.83
CA LEU A 739 -45.45 -12.50 -35.44
C LEU A 739 -44.22 -11.61 -35.20
N PRO A 740 -44.12 -10.93 -34.04
CA PRO A 740 -42.93 -10.18 -33.64
C PRO A 740 -41.79 -11.13 -33.17
N PRO A 741 -40.50 -10.75 -33.35
CA PRO A 741 -39.37 -11.59 -32.99
C PRO A 741 -39.11 -11.62 -31.47
N SER A 742 -38.71 -12.80 -30.97
CA SER A 742 -38.28 -13.04 -29.59
C SER A 742 -36.75 -12.86 -29.41
N PRO A 743 -36.27 -12.55 -28.19
CA PRO A 743 -34.84 -12.33 -27.93
C PRO A 743 -34.02 -13.65 -27.97
N PRO A 744 -32.70 -13.58 -28.29
CA PRO A 744 -31.88 -14.76 -28.57
C PRO A 744 -31.36 -15.49 -27.31
N PRO A 745 -31.13 -16.81 -27.39
CA PRO A 745 -30.52 -17.62 -26.32
C PRO A 745 -28.98 -17.56 -26.34
N PHE A 746 -28.36 -17.87 -25.19
CA PHE A 746 -26.89 -17.96 -25.04
C PHE A 746 -26.35 -19.38 -25.30
N SER A 747 -25.44 -19.54 -26.26
CA SER A 747 -24.42 -20.60 -26.42
C SER A 747 -23.83 -20.51 -27.86
N PHE A 748 -22.69 -21.09 -28.26
CA PHE A 748 -21.93 -22.23 -27.72
C PHE A 748 -20.40 -22.05 -27.73
N ARG A 749 -19.74 -22.96 -27.02
CA ARG A 749 -18.30 -23.30 -27.08
C ARG A 749 -17.93 -23.81 -28.50
N LYS A 750 -16.64 -23.71 -28.87
CA LYS A 750 -16.17 -24.07 -30.23
C LYS A 750 -15.39 -25.38 -30.24
N ASP A 751 -16.04 -26.47 -30.68
CA ASP A 751 -15.39 -27.75 -30.94
C ASP A 751 -14.83 -27.83 -32.38
N ILE A 752 -13.75 -28.58 -32.57
CA ILE A 752 -13.19 -28.92 -33.88
C ILE A 752 -12.86 -30.42 -33.89
N LYS A 753 -13.37 -31.15 -34.89
CA LYS A 753 -12.95 -32.53 -35.21
C LYS A 753 -12.39 -32.58 -36.64
N ARG A 754 -11.39 -33.44 -36.84
CA ARG A 754 -11.02 -34.02 -38.14
C ARG A 754 -10.80 -35.54 -37.99
N SER A 755 -10.65 -36.21 -39.13
CA SER A 755 -10.92 -37.64 -39.35
C SER A 755 -9.80 -38.61 -38.93
N PRO A 756 -10.09 -39.92 -38.80
CA PRO A 756 -9.21 -40.92 -38.16
C PRO A 756 -8.34 -41.73 -39.16
N ASN A 757 -7.50 -42.62 -38.64
CA ASN A 757 -7.14 -43.91 -39.27
C ASN A 757 -6.71 -44.97 -38.23
N THR A 758 -6.80 -46.23 -38.65
CA THR A 758 -6.43 -47.54 -38.03
C THR A 758 -5.08 -47.53 -37.28
N GLU A 759 -4.80 -48.28 -36.20
CA GLU A 759 -5.03 -49.71 -35.88
C GLU A 759 -5.15 -50.00 -34.35
N GLU A 760 -5.48 -51.25 -33.99
CA GLU A 760 -5.63 -51.77 -32.60
C GLU A 760 -4.60 -52.90 -32.34
N PRO A 761 -4.23 -53.20 -31.08
CA PRO A 761 -4.92 -54.33 -30.43
C PRO A 761 -5.06 -54.27 -28.88
N LEU A 762 -6.28 -54.60 -28.41
CA LEU A 762 -6.61 -55.50 -27.29
C LEU A 762 -5.77 -55.47 -25.97
N PRO A 763 -6.34 -54.99 -24.85
CA PRO A 763 -5.88 -55.34 -23.51
C PRO A 763 -6.39 -56.72 -23.07
N LEU A 764 -5.65 -57.38 -22.16
CA LEU A 764 -6.07 -58.60 -21.47
C LEU A 764 -6.69 -58.28 -20.09
N THR A 765 -7.49 -59.22 -19.59
CA THR A 765 -8.12 -59.25 -18.25
C THR A 765 -7.06 -59.26 -17.13
N ASP A 766 -7.36 -58.91 -15.87
CA ASP A 766 -8.62 -59.21 -15.16
C ASP A 766 -9.03 -58.21 -14.03
N THR A 767 -10.19 -58.52 -13.44
CA THR A 767 -10.85 -58.08 -12.19
C THR A 767 -9.93 -57.68 -11.01
N ASP A 768 -10.37 -56.90 -10.00
CA ASP A 768 -11.74 -56.72 -9.47
C ASP A 768 -12.16 -55.24 -9.27
N HIS A 769 -13.40 -54.94 -9.65
CA HIS A 769 -14.15 -53.77 -9.16
C HIS A 769 -15.65 -54.01 -9.34
N ASP A 770 -16.43 -53.98 -8.26
CA ASP A 770 -17.88 -53.79 -8.38
C ASP A 770 -18.45 -52.83 -7.32
N THR A 771 -18.82 -51.67 -7.84
CA THR A 771 -20.13 -50.98 -7.72
C THR A 771 -21.32 -51.77 -7.14
N TYR A 772 -22.45 -51.17 -6.72
CA TYR A 772 -22.95 -49.77 -6.72
C TYR A 772 -23.61 -49.49 -5.31
N THR A 773 -24.59 -48.62 -5.00
CA THR A 773 -25.55 -47.75 -5.72
C THR A 773 -26.02 -46.62 -4.79
N PHE A 774 -26.61 -45.54 -5.33
CA PHE A 774 -27.62 -44.71 -4.62
C PHE A 774 -28.99 -44.90 -5.29
N ALA A 775 -30.10 -44.88 -4.52
CA ALA A 775 -31.46 -44.99 -5.07
C ALA A 775 -32.45 -44.06 -4.35
N HIS A 776 -33.36 -43.45 -5.11
CA HIS A 776 -34.42 -42.55 -4.62
C HIS A 776 -35.83 -43.11 -4.91
N GLN A 777 -36.64 -43.27 -3.86
CA GLN A 777 -38.11 -43.37 -3.87
C GLN A 777 -38.63 -43.06 -2.45
N LYS A 778 -39.89 -42.72 -2.16
CA LYS A 778 -40.90 -41.85 -2.82
C LYS A 778 -41.98 -41.55 -1.74
N SER A 779 -42.80 -40.50 -1.87
CA SER A 779 -43.76 -40.08 -0.83
C SER A 779 -45.12 -40.84 -0.84
N GLY A 780 -45.72 -41.13 0.34
CA GLY A 780 -47.15 -41.48 0.42
C GLY A 780 -47.75 -42.02 1.74
N GLN A 781 -48.34 -41.11 2.54
CA GLN A 781 -49.69 -41.22 3.21
C GLN A 781 -49.95 -42.08 4.48
N SER A 782 -50.98 -41.66 5.26
CA SER A 782 -51.59 -42.22 6.51
C SER A 782 -50.69 -42.19 7.78
N GLU A 783 -51.07 -41.58 8.91
CA GLU A 783 -52.15 -41.90 9.90
C GLU A 783 -51.81 -43.18 10.71
N ASP A 784 -51.94 -43.25 12.05
CA ASP A 784 -52.79 -42.49 13.00
C ASP A 784 -52.17 -42.37 14.44
N SER A 785 -52.78 -41.50 15.29
CA SER A 785 -52.87 -41.41 16.77
C SER A 785 -51.64 -41.53 17.70
N GLY A 786 -51.58 -40.66 18.73
CA GLY A 786 -50.57 -40.75 19.81
C GLY A 786 -50.38 -39.50 20.70
N ASP A 787 -51.45 -38.93 21.28
CA ASP A 787 -51.39 -37.71 22.11
C ASP A 787 -50.82 -37.94 23.53
N THR A 788 -49.91 -37.08 24.01
CA THR A 788 -49.96 -36.56 25.40
C THR A 788 -49.07 -35.33 25.65
N ASN A 789 -49.53 -34.44 26.53
CA ASN A 789 -48.80 -33.26 27.02
C ASN A 789 -48.00 -33.60 28.30
N GLU A 790 -46.95 -32.83 28.63
CA GLU A 790 -47.04 -31.80 29.68
C GLU A 790 -45.70 -31.04 29.92
N LYS A 791 -45.79 -29.97 30.73
CA LYS A 791 -44.65 -29.19 31.24
C LYS A 791 -44.11 -29.83 32.52
N ASN A 792 -42.89 -29.46 32.94
CA ASN A 792 -42.70 -28.65 34.15
C ASN A 792 -41.22 -28.30 34.44
N ASN A 793 -41.01 -27.32 35.32
CA ASN A 793 -39.71 -26.95 35.89
C ASN A 793 -39.38 -27.86 37.09
N ALA A 794 -38.09 -28.01 37.43
CA ALA A 794 -37.61 -27.92 38.82
C ALA A 794 -36.07 -27.89 38.89
N ASP A 795 -35.52 -27.19 39.88
CA ASP A 795 -34.11 -27.26 40.27
C ASP A 795 -33.79 -28.56 41.03
N THR A 796 -32.50 -28.93 41.12
CA THR A 796 -31.96 -29.55 42.34
C THR A 796 -30.50 -29.13 42.54
N SER A 797 -30.10 -28.89 43.78
CA SER A 797 -28.78 -28.40 44.17
C SER A 797 -28.08 -29.34 45.15
N THR A 798 -26.76 -29.48 45.00
CA THR A 798 -25.80 -30.04 45.97
C THR A 798 -24.39 -29.64 45.47
N SER A 799 -23.40 -29.13 46.21
CA SER A 799 -23.03 -29.15 47.64
C SER A 799 -22.75 -30.56 48.19
N LEU A 800 -21.69 -30.84 48.93
CA LEU A 800 -20.55 -30.05 49.41
C LEU A 800 -19.52 -31.08 49.92
N LEU A 801 -18.21 -30.86 49.79
CA LEU A 801 -17.27 -31.12 50.89
C LEU A 801 -15.86 -30.60 50.61
N GLU A 802 -15.34 -29.95 51.64
CA GLU A 802 -13.97 -29.48 51.84
C GLU A 802 -13.13 -30.62 52.44
N ASN A 803 -11.82 -30.63 52.18
CA ASN A 803 -10.85 -31.23 53.08
C ASN A 803 -9.49 -30.55 52.91
N LYS A 804 -8.74 -30.49 54.00
CA LYS A 804 -7.55 -29.65 54.21
C LYS A 804 -6.60 -30.41 55.14
N GLU A 805 -5.42 -29.84 55.39
CA GLU A 805 -4.38 -30.38 56.29
C GLU A 805 -3.68 -31.64 55.70
N GLN A 806 -2.39 -31.92 55.96
CA GLN A 806 -1.45 -31.31 56.92
C GLN A 806 -0.02 -31.30 56.33
N ASP A 807 0.81 -30.31 56.68
CA ASP A 807 2.28 -30.36 56.52
C ASP A 807 2.91 -31.10 57.71
N ASP A 808 3.96 -31.90 57.50
CA ASP A 808 5.10 -31.85 58.45
C ASP A 808 6.44 -32.44 57.95
N LEU A 809 7.48 -31.90 58.59
CA LEU A 809 8.93 -31.93 58.33
C LEU A 809 9.70 -33.26 58.51
N VAL A 810 10.84 -33.35 57.78
CA VAL A 810 12.16 -33.92 58.18
C VAL A 810 12.26 -35.42 58.53
N GLU A 811 12.98 -36.18 57.68
CA GLU A 811 14.40 -36.53 57.92
C GLU A 811 15.18 -36.61 56.59
#